data_AF-A6GGF6-F1
#
_entry.id   AF-A6GGF6-F1
#
_cell.length_a   1.000
_cell.length_b   1.000
_cell.length_c   1.000
_cell.angle_alpha   90.00
_cell.angle_beta   90.00
_cell.angle_gamma   90.00
#
_symmetry.space_group_name_H-M   'P 1'
#
loop_
_entity.id
_entity.type
_entity.pdbx_description
1 polymer ?
#
loop_
_entity_poly.entity_id
_entity_poly.type
_entity_poly.pdbx_seq_one_letter_code
_entity_poly.pdbx_strand_id
1 'polypeptide(L)'
;MSRDVTFADITGAIDNRDPQLADLIVRYLNLPDPPEDRPEGAPASEAKPLGQDSWTLAKLRQTLSPYSLWGKSDDEIKAIRTEAWESLMAADNPPPRLRLGDLLIALYERGDEWGRSALIDVFRRAKMGWGIWRGFKRIYKLAEQRHDAELFGVLAWRLDVFTNKPYNYNEVSPATALYLRRRAWRYLRQLGAAVPELYPQFAVQVLRHYEAGYTPYGCWIIHQIWNHQSLVGSRSAGWYSSPPDKLSNRAFDAAWKLSAEPLLRLIEDSNNDGVLRFATRALEADFPETLREVDPAWLGRLGRKPAGSVHEFVISLLERNPEFHQSKLAGLGLHAMVLQLLGSPSEKAAKYAIEYAKNHAKGDDLSAEVLLKLLQNATSPARKFAQSRLEKLDPKRIGLVGLIALLDTSAQKFATKMLEAGFTPKDLTPALYLSLITGGWRQRQWVEKFFEKHKQKPSAALLKHVVESPQLSYWDKRRVYDQLRSRPVKEIGVEWIKAKLLDPESSDTISQWLRSGVLKKDQLDVAWLEGLVSNVRLRSTALAVLGDPAKVKPKRLRLSWLLELARHPDPELSSFARNYLLEHYAPEVFGGGDRAAGVDRLWSMAAGSDGGKAQPEAVRVFAQTYLVYHHPGIGPDKDDPLRGVLEAKLKSEDYGLDRARGLLLDPRPDVRRFAAAVAGQELVRWGDRDLVYALAASDYKEPRKIGSEVLLSIGEEHDDKPTPPVDWLIPARVFALAESAVKSSREVASALIRRHYRALGGAARLAWLMESPDREVRLFAVRLLWEQHRPETIPASWTPKKGPGVPSRAQAKVEVLASAPEGSERFETGEALRQFLRTVMFGLPPGRTERREPIAGLPKRQLAASEGKRRLVEVVRDLAVEDGEFAPIAVVVLDEFMHSQARGEWQACVAALARIRATHSGISTQLPPALSA
;
A
#
# COMPACT_ATOMS: atom_id res chain seq x y z
N MET A 1 24.18 -16.30 27.43
CA MET A 1 22.91 -16.64 26.75
C MET A 1 22.59 -18.08 27.10
N SER A 2 21.50 -18.35 27.83
CA SER A 2 21.10 -19.71 28.22
C SER A 2 20.50 -20.41 26.98
N ARG A 3 20.97 -21.61 26.65
CA ARG A 3 20.40 -22.46 25.59
C ARG A 3 18.92 -22.74 25.89
N ASP A 4 18.08 -22.80 24.86
CA ASP A 4 16.66 -23.16 25.00
C ASP A 4 16.51 -24.61 25.50
N VAL A 5 15.53 -24.83 26.38
CA VAL A 5 15.25 -26.14 26.99
C VAL A 5 14.68 -27.08 25.93
N THR A 6 15.18 -28.31 25.86
CA THR A 6 14.71 -29.37 24.96
C THR A 6 13.97 -30.47 25.74
N PHE A 7 13.22 -31.32 25.05
CA PHE A 7 12.57 -32.48 25.67
C PHE A 7 13.59 -33.47 26.26
N ALA A 8 14.77 -33.59 25.63
CA ALA A 8 15.88 -34.40 26.13
C ALA A 8 16.41 -33.89 27.49
N ASP A 9 16.43 -32.56 27.69
CA ASP A 9 16.81 -31.98 28.98
C ASP A 9 15.80 -32.35 30.08
N ILE A 10 14.50 -32.45 29.75
CA ILE A 10 13.46 -32.88 30.69
C ILE A 10 13.63 -34.36 31.06
N THR A 11 13.88 -35.24 30.09
CA THR A 11 14.12 -36.66 30.37
C THR A 11 15.39 -36.84 31.21
N GLY A 12 16.47 -36.14 30.88
CA GLY A 12 17.70 -36.15 31.66
C GLY A 12 17.50 -35.60 33.07
N ALA A 13 16.69 -34.55 33.24
CA ALA A 13 16.33 -34.03 34.55
C ALA A 13 15.56 -35.07 35.40
N ILE A 14 14.71 -35.89 34.78
CA ILE A 14 13.99 -36.97 35.48
C ILE A 14 14.93 -38.08 35.92
N ASP A 15 15.85 -38.48 35.04
CA ASP A 15 16.79 -39.57 35.32
C ASP A 15 17.78 -39.17 36.43
N ASN A 16 18.17 -37.89 36.47
CA ASN A 16 19.09 -37.34 37.47
C ASN A 16 18.41 -36.79 38.73
N ARG A 17 17.09 -36.87 38.85
CA ARG A 17 16.30 -36.28 39.95
C ARG A 17 16.58 -34.79 40.16
N ASP A 18 16.67 -34.04 39.08
CA ASP A 18 17.00 -32.61 39.10
C ASP A 18 15.92 -31.82 39.87
N PRO A 19 16.27 -31.04 40.91
CA PRO A 19 15.31 -30.20 41.64
C PRO A 19 14.65 -29.14 40.73
N GLN A 20 15.24 -28.80 39.58
CA GLN A 20 14.70 -27.83 38.62
C GLN A 20 13.73 -28.44 37.61
N LEU A 21 13.36 -29.72 37.72
CA LEU A 21 12.48 -30.41 36.77
C LEU A 21 11.21 -29.62 36.44
N ALA A 22 10.53 -29.09 37.47
CA ALA A 22 9.31 -28.32 37.27
C ALA A 22 9.57 -27.02 36.49
N ASP A 23 10.68 -26.33 36.75
CA ASP A 23 11.08 -25.11 36.04
C ASP A 23 11.40 -25.41 34.57
N LEU A 24 12.09 -26.51 34.30
CA LEU A 24 12.41 -26.97 32.95
C LEU A 24 11.13 -27.27 32.16
N ILE A 25 10.19 -28.02 32.73
CA ILE A 25 8.89 -28.32 32.08
C ILE A 25 8.10 -27.04 31.82
N VAL A 26 8.03 -26.12 32.80
CA VAL A 26 7.29 -24.86 32.65
C VAL A 26 7.92 -23.96 31.57
N ARG A 27 9.26 -23.87 31.54
CA ARG A 27 9.98 -23.14 30.49
C ARG A 27 9.75 -23.75 29.12
N TYR A 28 9.89 -25.07 29.01
CA TYR A 28 9.69 -25.82 27.77
C TYR A 28 8.30 -25.59 27.19
N LEU A 29 7.26 -25.68 28.03
CA LEU A 29 5.88 -25.40 27.61
C LEU A 29 5.69 -23.94 27.13
N ASN A 30 6.46 -22.98 27.64
CA ASN A 30 6.36 -21.60 27.18
C ASN A 30 7.06 -21.33 25.83
N LEU A 31 7.87 -22.26 25.33
CA LEU A 31 8.48 -22.18 24.01
C LEU A 31 7.46 -22.57 22.91
N PRO A 32 7.61 -22.04 21.68
CA PRO A 32 6.86 -22.53 20.54
C PRO A 32 7.22 -23.99 20.25
N ASP A 33 6.27 -24.75 19.70
CA ASP A 33 6.52 -26.11 19.25
C ASP A 33 7.66 -26.11 18.19
N PRO A 34 8.61 -27.05 18.25
CA PRO A 34 9.65 -27.15 17.23
C PRO A 34 9.02 -27.45 15.86
N PRO A 35 9.65 -27.01 14.75
CA PRO A 35 9.18 -27.31 13.41
C PRO A 35 9.04 -28.83 13.18
N GLU A 36 7.91 -29.26 12.63
CA GLU A 36 7.62 -30.69 12.38
C GLU A 36 8.39 -31.24 11.16
N ASP A 37 9.13 -30.39 10.43
CA ASP A 37 9.96 -30.74 9.27
C ASP A 37 11.35 -31.30 9.65
N ARG A 38 11.70 -31.30 10.94
CA ARG A 38 12.97 -31.81 11.47
C ARG A 38 12.87 -32.23 12.95
N PRO A 39 13.83 -33.02 13.45
CA PRO A 39 13.92 -33.31 14.88
C PRO A 39 14.16 -32.07 15.74
N GLU A 40 13.75 -32.13 17.01
CA GLU A 40 13.96 -31.04 17.97
C GLU A 40 15.48 -30.79 18.20
N GLY A 41 15.90 -29.53 18.06
CA GLY A 41 17.30 -29.12 18.18
C GLY A 41 18.16 -29.33 16.93
N ALA A 42 17.61 -29.91 15.85
CA ALA A 42 18.31 -30.07 14.58
C ALA A 42 18.51 -28.72 13.87
N PRO A 43 19.65 -28.50 13.19
CA PRO A 43 19.91 -27.29 12.41
C PRO A 43 18.94 -27.18 11.24
N ALA A 44 18.71 -25.95 10.76
CA ALA A 44 17.79 -25.69 9.64
C ALA A 44 18.20 -26.40 8.34
N SER A 45 19.47 -26.79 8.20
CA SER A 45 19.98 -27.58 7.08
C SER A 45 19.41 -29.00 7.00
N GLU A 46 18.86 -29.53 8.10
CA GLU A 46 18.28 -30.88 8.16
C GLU A 46 16.76 -30.90 7.92
N ALA A 47 16.16 -29.74 7.59
CA ALA A 47 14.74 -29.63 7.29
C ALA A 47 14.36 -30.41 6.02
N LYS A 48 13.36 -31.29 6.12
CA LYS A 48 12.79 -32.03 4.98
C LYS A 48 11.38 -31.51 4.68
N PRO A 49 11.05 -31.17 3.42
CA PRO A 49 9.71 -30.68 3.08
C PRO A 49 8.63 -31.67 3.51
N LEU A 50 7.64 -31.19 4.27
CA LEU A 50 6.48 -31.98 4.65
C LEU A 50 5.61 -32.26 3.41
N GLY A 51 5.28 -33.53 3.18
CA GLY A 51 4.32 -33.90 2.15
C GLY A 51 2.91 -33.36 2.46
N GLN A 52 2.09 -33.15 1.43
CA GLN A 52 0.75 -32.58 1.56
C GLN A 52 -0.18 -33.38 2.48
N ASP A 53 0.04 -34.70 2.58
CA ASP A 53 -0.74 -35.60 3.43
C ASP A 53 -0.17 -35.80 4.84
N SER A 54 0.97 -35.18 5.16
CA SER A 54 1.63 -35.34 6.45
C SER A 54 0.73 -34.90 7.60
N TRP A 55 0.73 -35.68 8.69
CA TRP A 55 0.02 -35.32 9.91
C TRP A 55 0.81 -34.29 10.71
N THR A 56 0.25 -33.09 10.79
CA THR A 56 0.78 -31.95 11.54
C THR A 56 -0.17 -31.56 12.67
N LEU A 57 0.32 -30.82 13.66
CA LEU A 57 -0.52 -30.27 14.72
C LEU A 57 -1.62 -29.35 14.17
N ALA A 58 -1.34 -28.64 13.08
CA ALA A 58 -2.32 -27.82 12.37
C ALA A 58 -3.42 -28.69 11.75
N LYS A 59 -3.06 -29.78 11.06
CA LYS A 59 -4.02 -30.74 10.50
C LYS A 59 -4.86 -31.39 11.59
N LEU A 60 -4.26 -31.78 12.72
CA LEU A 60 -4.99 -32.30 13.88
C LEU A 60 -6.03 -31.29 14.40
N ARG A 61 -5.66 -30.02 14.57
CA ARG A 61 -6.61 -28.97 15.00
C ARG A 61 -7.77 -28.80 14.03
N GLN A 62 -7.51 -28.86 12.73
CA GLN A 62 -8.53 -28.78 11.70
C GLN A 62 -9.48 -29.99 11.77
N THR A 63 -8.95 -31.20 11.81
CA THR A 63 -9.73 -32.45 11.89
C THR A 63 -10.60 -32.51 13.15
N LEU A 64 -10.09 -32.01 14.28
CA LEU A 64 -10.81 -31.99 15.56
C LEU A 64 -11.69 -30.74 15.76
N SER A 65 -11.80 -29.88 14.74
CA SER A 65 -12.59 -28.66 14.85
C SER A 65 -14.09 -28.96 15.01
N PRO A 66 -14.86 -28.13 15.73
CA PRO A 66 -16.30 -28.33 15.88
C PRO A 66 -17.05 -28.42 14.54
N TYR A 67 -16.57 -27.71 13.52
CA TYR A 67 -17.16 -27.74 12.18
C TYR A 67 -16.91 -29.08 11.47
N SER A 68 -15.69 -29.62 11.53
CA SER A 68 -15.35 -30.91 10.92
C SER A 68 -16.05 -32.11 11.58
N LEU A 69 -16.44 -31.96 12.85
CA LEU A 69 -17.15 -32.97 13.62
C LEU A 69 -18.68 -32.81 13.60
N TRP A 70 -19.19 -31.79 12.90
CA TRP A 70 -20.63 -31.52 12.85
C TRP A 70 -21.39 -32.63 12.11
N GLY A 71 -22.53 -33.03 12.65
CA GLY A 71 -23.38 -34.09 12.07
C GLY A 71 -22.90 -35.52 12.30
N LYS A 72 -21.76 -35.73 12.96
CA LYS A 72 -21.23 -37.06 13.31
C LYS A 72 -21.80 -37.58 14.62
N SER A 73 -21.97 -38.88 14.72
CA SER A 73 -22.33 -39.58 15.96
C SER A 73 -21.19 -39.57 16.99
N ASP A 74 -21.51 -39.84 18.25
CA ASP A 74 -20.52 -39.90 19.34
C ASP A 74 -19.42 -40.95 19.08
N ASP A 75 -19.79 -42.10 18.50
CA ASP A 75 -18.85 -43.18 18.17
C ASP A 75 -17.92 -42.79 17.01
N GLU A 76 -18.45 -42.13 15.96
CA GLU A 76 -17.64 -41.60 14.87
C GLU A 76 -16.68 -40.51 15.37
N ILE A 77 -17.14 -39.60 16.23
CA ILE A 77 -16.28 -38.57 16.83
C ILE A 77 -15.16 -39.21 17.64
N LYS A 78 -15.45 -40.29 18.37
CA LYS A 78 -14.47 -41.04 19.15
C LYS A 78 -13.45 -41.74 18.25
N ALA A 79 -13.90 -42.39 17.17
CA ALA A 79 -13.02 -43.04 16.19
C ALA A 79 -12.08 -42.01 15.54
N ILE A 80 -12.62 -40.91 15.01
CA ILE A 80 -11.84 -39.83 14.38
C ILE A 80 -10.81 -39.24 15.34
N ARG A 81 -11.19 -39.00 16.60
CA ARG A 81 -10.25 -38.53 17.61
C ARG A 81 -9.11 -39.51 17.80
N THR A 82 -9.41 -40.80 17.88
CA THR A 82 -8.41 -41.84 18.11
C THR A 82 -7.46 -41.94 16.92
N GLU A 83 -7.99 -42.11 15.71
CA GLU A 83 -7.22 -42.24 14.47
C GLU A 83 -6.36 -41.01 14.17
N ALA A 84 -6.90 -39.79 14.35
CA ALA A 84 -6.15 -38.56 14.11
C ALA A 84 -4.99 -38.38 15.10
N TRP A 85 -5.19 -38.76 16.37
CA TRP A 85 -4.13 -38.74 17.38
C TRP A 85 -3.05 -39.79 17.11
N GLU A 86 -3.45 -41.02 16.76
CA GLU A 86 -2.52 -42.09 16.38
C GLU A 86 -1.69 -41.70 15.17
N SER A 87 -2.34 -41.13 14.15
CA SER A 87 -1.67 -40.70 12.92
C SER A 87 -0.68 -39.56 13.16
N LEU A 88 -1.01 -38.58 14.03
CA LEU A 88 -0.05 -37.54 14.41
C LEU A 88 1.14 -38.12 15.18
N MET A 89 0.89 -39.00 16.15
CA MET A 89 1.96 -39.59 16.96
C MET A 89 2.86 -40.54 16.16
N ALA A 90 2.36 -41.08 15.05
CA ALA A 90 3.10 -41.90 14.10
C ALA A 90 3.87 -41.10 13.02
N ALA A 91 3.70 -39.78 12.95
CA ALA A 91 4.49 -38.93 12.06
C ALA A 91 5.98 -38.95 12.44
N ASP A 92 6.85 -38.51 11.53
CA ASP A 92 8.30 -38.54 11.74
C ASP A 92 8.74 -37.68 12.94
N ASN A 93 8.23 -36.45 13.04
CA ASN A 93 8.60 -35.49 14.08
C ASN A 93 7.37 -34.84 14.75
N PRO A 94 6.56 -35.59 15.52
CA PRO A 94 5.45 -35.00 16.25
C PRO A 94 5.96 -34.04 17.32
N PRO A 95 5.22 -32.96 17.65
CA PRO A 95 5.61 -32.03 18.70
C PRO A 95 5.96 -32.76 20.01
N PRO A 96 7.22 -32.69 20.51
CA PRO A 96 7.66 -33.57 21.59
C PRO A 96 6.91 -33.35 22.90
N ARG A 97 6.38 -32.14 23.15
CA ARG A 97 5.53 -31.84 24.30
C ARG A 97 4.31 -32.78 24.44
N LEU A 98 3.85 -33.40 23.36
CA LEU A 98 2.72 -34.34 23.38
C LEU A 98 3.06 -35.61 24.19
N ARG A 99 4.34 -35.97 24.29
CA ARG A 99 4.86 -37.10 25.08
C ARG A 99 4.96 -36.82 26.58
N LEU A 100 4.87 -35.54 27.00
CA LEU A 100 4.94 -35.16 28.42
C LEU A 100 3.89 -35.88 29.27
N GLY A 101 2.71 -36.15 28.71
CA GLY A 101 1.62 -36.80 29.45
C GLY A 101 2.04 -38.15 30.04
N ASP A 102 2.68 -39.00 29.22
CA ASP A 102 3.10 -40.34 29.64
C ASP A 102 4.29 -40.28 30.60
N LEU A 103 5.20 -39.33 30.39
CA LEU A 103 6.33 -39.07 31.27
C LEU A 103 5.88 -38.67 32.68
N LEU A 104 4.91 -37.75 32.79
CA LEU A 104 4.37 -37.32 34.09
C LEU A 104 3.59 -38.44 34.79
N ILE A 105 2.88 -39.29 34.04
CA ILE A 105 2.19 -40.46 34.59
C ILE A 105 3.21 -41.43 35.18
N ALA A 106 4.25 -41.77 34.42
CA ALA A 106 5.31 -42.65 34.90
C ALA A 106 5.99 -42.09 36.16
N LEU A 107 6.24 -40.78 36.20
CA LEU A 107 6.78 -40.10 37.38
C LEU A 107 5.86 -40.25 38.61
N TYR A 108 4.55 -40.12 38.44
CA TYR A 108 3.60 -40.31 39.55
C TYR A 108 3.47 -41.78 40.00
N GLU A 109 3.59 -42.71 39.06
CA GLU A 109 3.49 -44.14 39.33
C GLU A 109 4.71 -44.70 40.07
N ARG A 110 5.88 -44.06 39.98
CA ARG A 110 7.07 -44.38 40.80
C ARG A 110 6.80 -44.25 42.31
N GLY A 111 5.92 -43.33 42.70
CA GLY A 111 5.47 -43.17 44.09
C GLY A 111 6.50 -42.55 45.04
N ASP A 112 7.57 -41.95 44.54
CA ASP A 112 8.57 -41.26 45.35
C ASP A 112 8.21 -39.78 45.63
N GLU A 113 8.68 -39.26 46.76
CA GLU A 113 8.33 -37.91 47.24
C GLU A 113 8.88 -36.79 46.35
N TRP A 114 10.06 -36.99 45.76
CA TRP A 114 10.65 -36.02 44.84
C TRP A 114 9.77 -35.85 43.60
N GLY A 115 9.33 -36.96 42.98
CA GLY A 115 8.46 -36.93 41.81
C GLY A 115 7.09 -36.33 42.12
N ARG A 116 6.51 -36.66 43.27
CA ARG A 116 5.26 -36.06 43.78
C ARG A 116 5.39 -34.55 43.94
N SER A 117 6.44 -34.08 44.62
CA SER A 117 6.71 -32.65 44.83
C SER A 117 6.88 -31.90 43.50
N ALA A 118 7.67 -32.46 42.58
CA ALA A 118 7.86 -31.91 41.24
C ALA A 118 6.53 -31.81 40.46
N LEU A 119 5.67 -32.83 40.55
CA LEU A 119 4.35 -32.82 39.91
C LEU A 119 3.43 -31.73 40.46
N ILE A 120 3.45 -31.49 41.77
CA ILE A 120 2.68 -30.39 42.38
C ILE A 120 3.12 -29.06 41.78
N ASP A 121 4.43 -28.81 41.69
CA ASP A 121 4.96 -27.57 41.11
C ASP A 121 4.69 -27.44 39.61
N VAL A 122 4.77 -28.54 38.86
CA VAL A 122 4.38 -28.59 37.45
C VAL A 122 2.91 -28.22 37.28
N PHE A 123 1.98 -28.89 37.98
CA PHE A 123 0.56 -28.61 37.83
C PHE A 123 0.15 -27.24 38.37
N ARG A 124 0.93 -26.67 39.29
CA ARG A 124 0.75 -25.30 39.77
C ARG A 124 1.05 -24.26 38.69
N ARG A 125 2.09 -24.46 37.87
CA ARG A 125 2.66 -23.39 37.01
C ARG A 125 2.55 -23.65 35.51
N ALA A 126 2.53 -24.89 35.07
CA ALA A 126 2.58 -25.26 33.66
C ALA A 126 1.30 -24.89 32.88
N LYS A 127 1.44 -24.35 31.68
CA LYS A 127 0.28 -24.15 30.79
C LYS A 127 -0.36 -25.51 30.46
N MET A 128 -1.70 -25.56 30.46
CA MET A 128 -2.47 -26.79 30.22
C MET A 128 -2.83 -26.90 28.73
N GLY A 129 -2.05 -27.72 28.02
CA GLY A 129 -2.24 -28.03 26.60
C GLY A 129 -2.33 -29.53 26.37
N TRP A 130 -2.42 -29.94 25.11
CA TRP A 130 -2.28 -31.35 24.74
C TRP A 130 -0.90 -31.88 25.15
N GLY A 131 -0.84 -33.19 25.44
CA GLY A 131 0.29 -33.82 26.15
C GLY A 131 0.11 -33.77 27.65
N ILE A 132 0.44 -32.65 28.30
CA ILE A 132 0.30 -32.48 29.76
C ILE A 132 -1.14 -32.75 30.25
N TRP A 133 -2.17 -32.36 29.48
CA TRP A 133 -3.57 -32.62 29.82
C TRP A 133 -3.92 -34.12 29.87
N ARG A 134 -3.24 -34.97 29.08
CA ARG A 134 -3.41 -36.43 29.16
C ARG A 134 -2.91 -36.92 30.52
N GLY A 135 -1.71 -36.50 30.90
CA GLY A 135 -1.10 -36.81 32.20
C GLY A 135 -1.98 -36.32 33.35
N PHE A 136 -2.38 -35.05 33.30
CA PHE A 136 -3.30 -34.42 34.25
C PHE A 136 -4.54 -35.28 34.53
N LYS A 137 -5.27 -35.71 33.49
CA LYS A 137 -6.51 -36.49 33.65
C LYS A 137 -6.27 -37.86 34.30
N ARG A 138 -5.16 -38.53 33.95
CA ARG A 138 -4.84 -39.85 34.51
C ARG A 138 -4.40 -39.73 35.96
N ILE A 139 -3.49 -38.81 36.23
CA ILE A 139 -2.97 -38.53 37.58
C ILE A 139 -4.11 -38.06 38.49
N TYR A 140 -5.02 -37.21 38.01
CA TYR A 140 -6.22 -36.81 38.76
C TYR A 140 -7.06 -38.01 39.23
N LYS A 141 -7.31 -38.98 38.34
CA LYS A 141 -8.06 -40.21 38.72
C LYS A 141 -7.27 -41.09 39.69
N LEU A 142 -5.96 -41.18 39.52
CA LEU A 142 -5.10 -41.93 40.42
C LEU A 142 -5.01 -41.26 41.80
N ALA A 143 -4.98 -39.93 41.87
CA ALA A 143 -5.00 -39.17 43.11
C ALA A 143 -6.34 -39.34 43.86
N GLU A 144 -7.48 -39.37 43.14
CA GLU A 144 -8.77 -39.77 43.71
C GLU A 144 -8.71 -41.18 44.31
N GLN A 145 -8.16 -42.15 43.57
CA GLN A 145 -8.08 -43.57 43.98
C GLN A 145 -7.14 -43.80 45.16
N ARG A 146 -6.00 -43.09 45.20
CA ARG A 146 -4.96 -43.21 46.23
C ARG A 146 -5.23 -42.32 47.45
N HIS A 147 -6.30 -41.52 47.43
CA HIS A 147 -6.58 -40.49 48.45
C HIS A 147 -5.39 -39.55 48.67
N ASP A 148 -4.71 -39.16 47.59
CA ASP A 148 -3.58 -38.25 47.65
C ASP A 148 -4.09 -36.80 47.77
N ALA A 149 -4.19 -36.30 49.00
CA ALA A 149 -4.81 -35.01 49.29
C ALA A 149 -4.11 -33.82 48.63
N GLU A 150 -2.77 -33.79 48.63
CA GLU A 150 -2.01 -32.66 48.08
C GLU A 150 -2.09 -32.63 46.55
N LEU A 151 -1.88 -33.78 45.89
CA LEU A 151 -1.95 -33.83 44.44
C LEU A 151 -3.38 -33.65 43.94
N PHE A 152 -4.37 -34.20 44.66
CA PHE A 152 -5.77 -33.86 44.41
C PHE A 152 -6.02 -32.35 44.55
N GLY A 153 -5.47 -31.73 45.61
CA GLY A 153 -5.59 -30.31 45.92
C GLY A 153 -5.18 -29.41 44.76
N VAL A 154 -3.95 -29.58 44.28
CA VAL A 154 -3.42 -28.77 43.16
C VAL A 154 -4.18 -29.04 41.86
N LEU A 155 -4.57 -30.28 41.57
CA LEU A 155 -5.31 -30.62 40.35
C LEU A 155 -6.74 -30.06 40.39
N ALA A 156 -7.44 -30.18 41.53
CA ALA A 156 -8.77 -29.62 41.72
C ALA A 156 -8.75 -28.09 41.62
N TRP A 157 -7.81 -27.42 42.29
CA TRP A 157 -7.59 -25.98 42.14
C TRP A 157 -7.34 -25.60 40.68
N ARG A 158 -6.50 -26.36 39.97
CA ARG A 158 -6.16 -26.11 38.56
C ARG A 158 -7.38 -26.19 37.65
N LEU A 159 -8.30 -27.11 37.91
CA LEU A 159 -9.58 -27.19 37.20
C LEU A 159 -10.48 -26.00 37.51
N ASP A 160 -10.41 -25.46 38.73
CA ASP A 160 -11.24 -24.34 39.15
C ASP A 160 -10.83 -23.03 38.48
N VAL A 161 -9.51 -22.81 38.34
CA VAL A 161 -8.92 -21.62 37.71
C VAL A 161 -8.61 -21.80 36.22
N PHE A 162 -9.00 -22.93 35.61
CA PHE A 162 -8.60 -23.33 34.25
C PHE A 162 -8.89 -22.28 33.17
N THR A 163 -10.00 -21.54 33.30
CA THR A 163 -10.40 -20.51 32.33
C THR A 163 -9.54 -19.25 32.39
N ASN A 164 -8.60 -19.15 33.33
CA ASN A 164 -7.66 -18.05 33.42
C ASN A 164 -6.63 -18.14 32.27
N LYS A 165 -6.54 -17.07 31.46
CA LYS A 165 -5.71 -17.01 30.24
C LYS A 165 -4.24 -17.48 30.38
N PRO A 166 -3.47 -17.18 31.45
CA PRO A 166 -2.09 -17.62 31.55
C PRO A 166 -1.94 -19.16 31.64
N TYR A 167 -3.02 -19.90 31.90
CA TYR A 167 -2.98 -21.35 32.13
C TYR A 167 -3.49 -22.20 30.96
N ASN A 168 -3.97 -21.61 29.85
CA ASN A 168 -4.64 -22.35 28.78
C ASN A 168 -3.99 -22.10 27.40
N TYR A 169 -3.79 -23.17 26.60
CA TYR A 169 -3.37 -23.09 25.18
C TYR A 169 -4.52 -22.92 24.18
N ASN A 170 -5.76 -22.87 24.65
CA ASN A 170 -6.98 -22.99 23.84
C ASN A 170 -7.13 -24.34 23.11
N GLU A 171 -6.42 -25.37 23.56
CA GLU A 171 -6.47 -26.72 23.01
C GLU A 171 -7.48 -27.63 23.74
N VAL A 172 -7.79 -27.34 24.99
CA VAL A 172 -8.73 -28.10 25.81
C VAL A 172 -10.07 -27.39 25.85
N SER A 173 -11.15 -28.12 25.56
CA SER A 173 -12.49 -27.50 25.51
C SER A 173 -12.96 -27.06 26.89
N PRO A 174 -13.62 -25.88 27.00
CA PRO A 174 -14.23 -25.42 28.25
C PRO A 174 -15.22 -26.42 28.85
N ALA A 175 -15.94 -27.16 28.00
CA ALA A 175 -16.88 -28.20 28.44
C ALA A 175 -16.18 -29.35 29.17
N THR A 176 -15.00 -29.78 28.70
CA THR A 176 -14.21 -30.84 29.34
C THR A 176 -13.68 -30.38 30.71
N ALA A 177 -13.16 -29.15 30.77
CA ALA A 177 -12.70 -28.56 32.03
C ALA A 177 -13.85 -28.42 33.03
N LEU A 178 -15.02 -27.94 32.58
CA LEU A 178 -16.23 -27.84 33.40
C LEU A 178 -16.68 -29.20 33.95
N TYR A 179 -16.66 -30.26 33.14
CA TYR A 179 -16.99 -31.61 33.57
C TYR A 179 -16.06 -32.08 34.71
N LEU A 180 -14.74 -31.96 34.51
CA LEU A 180 -13.75 -32.37 35.51
C LEU A 180 -13.86 -31.53 36.79
N ARG A 181 -14.11 -30.23 36.68
CA ARG A 181 -14.36 -29.34 37.82
C ARG A 181 -15.57 -29.79 38.65
N ARG A 182 -16.68 -30.18 38.00
CA ARG A 182 -17.86 -30.75 38.68
C ARG A 182 -17.56 -32.10 39.30
N ARG A 183 -16.70 -32.91 38.67
CA ARG A 183 -16.24 -34.19 39.21
C ARG A 183 -15.42 -34.00 40.49
N ALA A 184 -14.49 -33.03 40.52
CA ALA A 184 -13.69 -32.73 41.71
C ALA A 184 -14.55 -32.35 42.91
N TRP A 185 -15.56 -31.49 42.69
CA TRP A 185 -16.55 -31.21 43.75
C TRP A 185 -17.32 -32.47 44.19
N ARG A 186 -17.72 -33.33 43.24
CA ARG A 186 -18.43 -34.57 43.56
C ARG A 186 -17.59 -35.48 44.45
N TYR A 187 -16.30 -35.62 44.17
CA TYR A 187 -15.37 -36.38 45.00
C TYR A 187 -15.29 -35.79 46.41
N LEU A 188 -15.04 -34.48 46.56
CA LEU A 188 -15.02 -33.81 47.87
C LEU A 188 -16.33 -34.00 48.65
N ARG A 189 -17.47 -33.92 47.97
CA ARG A 189 -18.78 -34.14 48.57
C ARG A 189 -18.99 -35.60 49.02
N GLN A 190 -18.55 -36.56 48.23
CA GLN A 190 -18.61 -37.98 48.62
C GLN A 190 -17.66 -38.27 49.79
N LEU A 191 -16.46 -37.69 49.78
CA LEU A 191 -15.51 -37.78 50.87
C LEU A 191 -16.09 -37.22 52.18
N GLY A 192 -16.67 -36.01 52.15
CA GLY A 192 -17.28 -35.41 53.35
C GLY A 192 -18.52 -36.14 53.86
N ALA A 193 -19.25 -36.84 53.00
CA ALA A 193 -20.37 -37.68 53.41
C ALA A 193 -19.91 -39.02 54.02
N ALA A 194 -18.82 -39.61 53.51
CA ALA A 194 -18.34 -40.91 53.96
C ALA A 194 -17.37 -40.83 55.15
N VAL A 195 -16.45 -39.85 55.13
CA VAL A 195 -15.41 -39.66 56.15
C VAL A 195 -15.26 -38.16 56.45
N PRO A 196 -16.15 -37.58 57.29
CA PRO A 196 -16.17 -36.14 57.58
C PRO A 196 -14.83 -35.58 58.05
N GLU A 197 -14.06 -36.32 58.85
CA GLU A 197 -12.74 -35.92 59.37
C GLU A 197 -11.70 -35.62 58.28
N LEU A 198 -11.77 -36.33 57.14
CA LEU A 198 -10.84 -36.14 56.03
C LEU A 198 -11.24 -34.98 55.11
N TYR A 199 -12.50 -34.53 55.16
CA TYR A 199 -12.96 -33.47 54.27
C TYR A 199 -12.19 -32.15 54.43
N PRO A 200 -12.01 -31.59 55.65
CA PRO A 200 -11.19 -30.41 55.84
C PRO A 200 -9.75 -30.60 55.34
N GLN A 201 -9.15 -31.78 55.57
CA GLN A 201 -7.78 -32.09 55.12
C GLN A 201 -7.62 -32.00 53.60
N PHE A 202 -8.61 -32.45 52.83
CA PHE A 202 -8.61 -32.30 51.36
C PHE A 202 -8.99 -30.90 50.91
N ALA A 203 -9.98 -30.29 51.56
CA ALA A 203 -10.47 -28.95 51.19
C ALA A 203 -9.35 -27.90 51.32
N VAL A 204 -8.55 -27.95 52.39
CA VAL A 204 -7.44 -27.00 52.58
C VAL A 204 -6.33 -27.18 51.55
N GLN A 205 -6.10 -28.40 51.06
CA GLN A 205 -5.17 -28.66 49.96
C GLN A 205 -5.64 -28.04 48.64
N VAL A 206 -6.95 -27.89 48.42
CA VAL A 206 -7.45 -27.10 47.29
C VAL A 206 -7.27 -25.59 47.53
N LEU A 207 -7.67 -25.14 48.73
CA LEU A 207 -7.71 -23.72 49.08
C LEU A 207 -6.32 -23.05 49.15
N ARG A 208 -5.26 -23.78 49.51
CA ARG A 208 -3.91 -23.22 49.65
C ARG A 208 -3.30 -22.72 48.33
N HIS A 209 -3.79 -23.18 47.19
CA HIS A 209 -3.20 -22.86 45.89
C HIS A 209 -3.72 -21.55 45.27
N TYR A 210 -4.80 -20.97 45.78
CA TYR A 210 -5.28 -19.68 45.27
C TYR A 210 -4.26 -18.57 45.57
N GLU A 211 -3.94 -17.77 44.56
CA GLU A 211 -2.90 -16.75 44.62
C GLU A 211 -3.41 -15.45 45.27
N ALA A 212 -2.50 -14.64 45.80
CA ALA A 212 -2.83 -13.42 46.56
C ALA A 212 -3.72 -12.42 45.79
N GLY A 213 -3.45 -12.21 44.50
CA GLY A 213 -4.22 -11.30 43.66
C GLY A 213 -5.40 -11.94 42.93
N TYR A 214 -5.61 -13.26 43.09
CA TYR A 214 -6.64 -13.96 42.32
C TYR A 214 -8.02 -13.76 42.94
N THR A 215 -8.95 -13.25 42.15
CA THR A 215 -10.36 -13.18 42.55
C THR A 215 -11.12 -14.38 41.97
N PRO A 216 -11.77 -15.22 42.79
CA PRO A 216 -12.37 -16.49 42.37
C PRO A 216 -13.72 -16.33 41.63
N TYR A 217 -13.78 -15.41 40.67
CA TYR A 217 -14.95 -15.25 39.80
C TYR A 217 -15.13 -16.46 38.90
N GLY A 218 -16.35 -17.00 38.84
CA GLY A 218 -16.68 -18.14 37.98
C GLY A 218 -16.04 -19.48 38.41
N CYS A 219 -15.29 -19.50 39.51
CA CYS A 219 -14.85 -20.71 40.18
C CYS A 219 -16.08 -21.50 40.69
N TRP A 220 -15.93 -22.80 40.89
CA TRP A 220 -16.97 -23.68 41.38
C TRP A 220 -16.57 -24.34 42.70
N ILE A 221 -15.34 -24.86 42.78
CA ILE A 221 -14.91 -25.70 43.90
C ILE A 221 -14.74 -24.87 45.17
N ILE A 222 -14.03 -23.73 45.11
CA ILE A 222 -13.87 -22.83 46.28
C ILE A 222 -15.22 -22.37 46.84
N HIS A 223 -16.17 -22.04 45.97
CA HIS A 223 -17.51 -21.59 46.36
C HIS A 223 -18.33 -22.69 47.00
N GLN A 224 -18.17 -23.92 46.54
CA GLN A 224 -18.76 -25.07 47.20
C GLN A 224 -18.14 -25.34 48.56
N ILE A 225 -16.84 -25.08 48.76
CA ILE A 225 -16.20 -25.28 50.06
C ILE A 225 -16.74 -24.30 51.11
N TRP A 226 -16.76 -22.99 50.83
CA TRP A 226 -17.10 -21.97 51.83
C TRP A 226 -18.56 -21.48 51.81
N ASN A 227 -19.37 -21.86 50.81
CA ASN A 227 -20.74 -21.34 50.62
C ASN A 227 -21.69 -22.40 50.01
N HIS A 228 -21.48 -23.66 50.34
CA HIS A 228 -22.28 -24.78 49.83
C HIS A 228 -23.79 -24.58 49.96
N GLN A 229 -24.26 -24.18 51.15
CA GLN A 229 -25.69 -24.14 51.47
C GLN A 229 -26.46 -23.20 50.54
N SER A 230 -25.86 -22.08 50.15
CA SER A 230 -26.46 -21.14 49.19
C SER A 230 -26.39 -21.60 47.73
N LEU A 231 -25.63 -22.67 47.44
CA LEU A 231 -25.45 -23.22 46.10
C LEU A 231 -26.21 -24.52 45.88
N VAL A 232 -26.91 -25.04 46.89
CA VAL A 232 -27.77 -26.21 46.75
C VAL A 232 -28.83 -25.93 45.69
N GLY A 233 -28.96 -26.83 44.70
CA GLY A 233 -29.85 -26.66 43.55
C GLY A 233 -29.30 -25.76 42.42
N SER A 234 -28.21 -25.02 42.65
CA SER A 234 -27.59 -24.19 41.62
C SER A 234 -26.67 -24.99 40.69
N ARG A 235 -26.60 -24.56 39.42
CA ARG A 235 -25.68 -25.10 38.40
C ARG A 235 -24.42 -24.26 38.18
N SER A 236 -24.32 -23.11 38.87
CA SER A 236 -23.22 -22.14 38.80
C SER A 236 -23.00 -21.46 40.15
N ALA A 237 -21.77 -21.06 40.45
CA ALA A 237 -21.45 -20.33 41.68
C ALA A 237 -21.81 -18.83 41.60
N GLY A 238 -22.22 -18.31 40.45
CA GLY A 238 -22.48 -16.88 40.28
C GLY A 238 -21.20 -16.02 40.33
N TRP A 239 -21.35 -14.76 40.75
CA TRP A 239 -20.28 -13.74 40.76
C TRP A 239 -19.68 -13.49 42.15
N TYR A 240 -19.82 -14.43 43.08
CA TYR A 240 -19.21 -14.29 44.41
C TYR A 240 -17.67 -14.30 44.30
N SER A 241 -17.02 -13.45 45.08
CA SER A 241 -15.55 -13.34 45.13
C SER A 241 -14.98 -13.52 46.54
N SER A 242 -15.83 -13.50 47.56
CA SER A 242 -15.46 -13.57 48.97
C SER A 242 -16.30 -14.63 49.69
N PRO A 243 -15.78 -15.24 50.78
CA PRO A 243 -16.57 -16.12 51.61
C PRO A 243 -17.78 -15.37 52.22
N PRO A 244 -18.94 -16.03 52.36
CA PRO A 244 -20.15 -15.45 52.96
C PRO A 244 -19.95 -15.17 54.46
N ASP A 245 -20.79 -14.30 55.02
CA ASP A 245 -20.69 -13.98 56.45
C ASP A 245 -21.16 -15.09 57.39
N LYS A 246 -22.03 -15.97 56.92
CA LYS A 246 -22.52 -17.09 57.72
C LYS A 246 -21.62 -18.29 57.49
N LEU A 247 -20.75 -18.60 58.46
CA LEU A 247 -19.87 -19.79 58.40
C LEU A 247 -20.67 -21.09 58.28
N SER A 248 -21.91 -21.14 58.81
CA SER A 248 -22.82 -22.28 58.64
C SER A 248 -23.16 -22.61 57.18
N ASN A 249 -22.88 -21.72 56.23
CA ASN A 249 -23.04 -21.99 54.80
C ASN A 249 -21.93 -22.87 54.22
N ARG A 250 -20.81 -23.07 54.90
CA ARG A 250 -19.71 -23.91 54.40
C ARG A 250 -20.14 -25.37 54.24
N ALA A 251 -19.52 -26.08 53.31
CA ALA A 251 -19.78 -27.51 53.15
C ALA A 251 -19.29 -28.30 54.37
N PHE A 252 -20.15 -29.20 54.85
CA PHE A 252 -19.89 -30.05 56.01
C PHE A 252 -19.44 -29.26 57.25
N ASP A 253 -20.24 -28.28 57.69
CA ASP A 253 -19.93 -27.40 58.83
C ASP A 253 -19.41 -28.14 60.08
N ALA A 254 -20.05 -29.25 60.44
CA ALA A 254 -19.64 -30.06 61.59
C ALA A 254 -18.21 -30.64 61.44
N ALA A 255 -17.78 -30.96 60.22
CA ALA A 255 -16.45 -31.52 59.97
C ALA A 255 -15.33 -30.51 60.28
N TRP A 256 -15.54 -29.22 59.98
CA TRP A 256 -14.56 -28.16 60.27
C TRP A 256 -14.33 -27.94 61.76
N LYS A 257 -15.27 -28.36 62.62
CA LYS A 257 -15.21 -28.19 64.08
C LYS A 257 -14.48 -29.33 64.79
N LEU A 258 -14.10 -30.39 64.07
CA LEU A 258 -13.44 -31.56 64.66
C LEU A 258 -11.98 -31.28 65.03
N SER A 259 -11.28 -30.45 64.26
CA SER A 259 -9.87 -30.11 64.50
C SER A 259 -9.51 -28.75 63.93
N ALA A 260 -8.73 -27.97 64.67
CA ALA A 260 -8.19 -26.68 64.23
C ALA A 260 -7.04 -26.82 63.21
N GLU A 261 -6.40 -28.00 63.16
CA GLU A 261 -5.15 -28.23 62.40
C GLU A 261 -5.25 -27.89 60.90
N PRO A 262 -6.31 -28.29 60.15
CA PRO A 262 -6.44 -27.91 58.75
C PRO A 262 -6.46 -26.39 58.54
N LEU A 263 -7.12 -25.65 59.44
CA LEU A 263 -7.27 -24.21 59.34
C LEU A 263 -5.98 -23.49 59.71
N LEU A 264 -5.24 -23.97 60.72
CA LEU A 264 -3.91 -23.46 61.08
C LEU A 264 -2.93 -23.61 59.90
N ARG A 265 -2.87 -24.81 59.30
CA ARG A 265 -2.05 -25.03 58.09
C ARG A 265 -2.48 -24.13 56.94
N LEU A 266 -3.79 -23.98 56.71
CA LEU A 266 -4.30 -23.15 55.62
C LEU A 266 -3.87 -21.69 55.74
N ILE A 267 -3.81 -21.14 56.95
CA ILE A 267 -3.33 -19.77 57.19
C ILE A 267 -1.84 -19.64 56.87
N GLU A 268 -1.04 -20.63 57.20
CA GLU A 268 0.40 -20.63 56.91
C GLU A 268 0.69 -20.84 55.41
N ASP A 269 -0.10 -21.69 54.75
CA ASP A 269 0.15 -22.12 53.37
C ASP A 269 -0.48 -21.21 52.30
N SER A 270 -1.62 -20.59 52.60
CA SER A 270 -2.34 -19.76 51.63
C SER A 270 -1.81 -18.33 51.60
N ASN A 271 -1.98 -17.69 50.43
CA ASN A 271 -1.69 -16.27 50.22
C ASN A 271 -2.92 -15.47 49.78
N ASN A 272 -4.05 -16.12 49.51
CA ASN A 272 -5.28 -15.45 49.05
C ASN A 272 -6.08 -14.87 50.23
N ASP A 273 -6.36 -13.57 50.22
CA ASP A 273 -7.05 -12.90 51.33
C ASP A 273 -8.46 -13.45 51.60
N GLY A 274 -9.20 -13.87 50.55
CA GLY A 274 -10.53 -14.46 50.73
C GLY A 274 -10.46 -15.82 51.43
N VAL A 275 -9.48 -16.66 51.07
CA VAL A 275 -9.23 -17.95 51.72
C VAL A 275 -8.75 -17.76 53.16
N LEU A 276 -7.83 -16.83 53.36
CA LEU A 276 -7.30 -16.50 54.69
C LEU A 276 -8.39 -15.94 55.60
N ARG A 277 -9.28 -15.09 55.07
CA ARG A 277 -10.48 -14.62 55.79
C ARG A 277 -11.41 -15.75 56.20
N PHE A 278 -11.62 -16.74 55.33
CA PHE A 278 -12.40 -17.92 55.69
C PHE A 278 -11.74 -18.68 56.85
N ALA A 279 -10.42 -18.89 56.78
CA ALA A 279 -9.68 -19.62 57.79
C ALA A 279 -9.60 -18.90 59.14
N THR A 280 -9.28 -17.60 59.16
CA THR A 280 -9.20 -16.80 60.40
C THR A 280 -10.54 -16.73 61.09
N ARG A 281 -11.64 -16.48 60.36
CA ARG A 281 -13.00 -16.47 60.92
C ARG A 281 -13.40 -17.82 61.48
N ALA A 282 -13.06 -18.92 60.81
CA ALA A 282 -13.35 -20.26 61.29
C ALA A 282 -12.59 -20.57 62.59
N LEU A 283 -11.31 -20.20 62.68
CA LEU A 283 -10.54 -20.36 63.92
C LEU A 283 -11.10 -19.52 65.07
N GLU A 284 -11.43 -18.25 64.83
CA GLU A 284 -11.99 -17.36 65.86
C GLU A 284 -13.34 -17.85 66.39
N ALA A 285 -14.20 -18.38 65.51
CA ALA A 285 -15.54 -18.82 65.87
C ALA A 285 -15.58 -20.23 66.48
N ASP A 286 -14.82 -21.17 65.92
CA ASP A 286 -14.92 -22.60 66.27
C ASP A 286 -13.83 -23.04 67.27
N PHE A 287 -12.69 -22.35 67.35
CA PHE A 287 -11.54 -22.74 68.18
C PHE A 287 -10.93 -21.61 69.03
N PRO A 288 -11.72 -20.82 69.79
CA PRO A 288 -11.21 -19.70 70.57
C PRO A 288 -10.18 -20.11 71.64
N GLU A 289 -10.31 -21.31 72.20
CA GLU A 289 -9.38 -21.86 73.19
C GLU A 289 -7.98 -22.07 72.62
N THR A 290 -7.88 -22.50 71.36
CA THR A 290 -6.59 -22.72 70.66
C THR A 290 -5.84 -21.41 70.44
N LEU A 291 -6.53 -20.27 70.50
CA LEU A 291 -5.99 -18.94 70.26
C LEU A 291 -5.60 -18.17 71.54
N ARG A 292 -5.70 -18.78 72.72
CA ARG A 292 -5.35 -18.11 73.99
C ARG A 292 -3.84 -17.96 74.19
N GLU A 293 -3.09 -19.02 73.93
CA GLU A 293 -1.63 -19.05 74.07
C GLU A 293 -1.02 -19.08 72.68
N VAL A 294 -0.47 -17.95 72.24
CA VAL A 294 0.04 -17.78 70.88
C VAL A 294 1.53 -17.47 70.91
N ASP A 295 2.32 -18.24 70.15
CA ASP A 295 3.75 -18.01 69.98
C ASP A 295 4.01 -16.65 69.29
N PRO A 296 4.79 -15.73 69.89
CA PRO A 296 5.20 -14.49 69.25
C PRO A 296 5.87 -14.70 67.89
N ALA A 297 6.68 -15.75 67.71
CA ALA A 297 7.35 -16.01 66.44
C ALA A 297 6.34 -16.38 65.34
N TRP A 298 5.28 -17.12 65.67
CA TRP A 298 4.17 -17.41 64.76
C TRP A 298 3.41 -16.15 64.35
N LEU A 299 3.06 -15.27 65.29
CA LEU A 299 2.46 -13.96 64.99
C LEU A 299 3.36 -13.11 64.08
N GLY A 300 4.66 -13.14 64.31
CA GLY A 300 5.65 -12.48 63.48
C GLY A 300 5.66 -12.99 62.04
N ARG A 301 5.51 -14.31 61.82
CA ARG A 301 5.38 -14.91 60.47
C ARG A 301 4.06 -14.52 59.81
N LEU A 302 2.95 -14.60 60.54
CA LEU A 302 1.62 -14.26 60.01
C LEU A 302 1.49 -12.79 59.66
N GLY A 303 1.97 -11.88 60.52
CA GLY A 303 1.90 -10.44 60.28
C GLY A 303 2.76 -9.94 59.12
N ARG A 304 3.67 -10.76 58.58
CA ARG A 304 4.44 -10.46 57.37
C ARG A 304 3.72 -10.90 56.08
N LYS A 305 2.68 -11.73 56.17
CA LYS A 305 1.90 -12.14 55.00
C LYS A 305 1.12 -10.94 54.48
N PRO A 306 1.16 -10.61 53.18
CA PRO A 306 0.50 -9.43 52.63
C PRO A 306 -1.03 -9.62 52.49
N ALA A 307 -1.74 -9.94 53.58
CA ALA A 307 -3.16 -10.25 53.60
C ALA A 307 -3.88 -9.44 54.70
N GLY A 308 -4.84 -8.60 54.30
CA GLY A 308 -5.55 -7.70 55.21
C GLY A 308 -6.32 -8.43 56.30
N SER A 309 -6.98 -9.54 55.94
CA SER A 309 -7.71 -10.40 56.87
C SER A 309 -6.81 -11.04 57.94
N VAL A 310 -5.58 -11.44 57.57
CA VAL A 310 -4.60 -11.96 58.52
C VAL A 310 -4.09 -10.84 59.42
N HIS A 311 -3.83 -9.66 58.89
CA HIS A 311 -3.43 -8.51 59.70
C HIS A 311 -4.49 -8.12 60.74
N GLU A 312 -5.77 -8.15 60.36
CA GLU A 312 -6.88 -7.91 61.29
C GLU A 312 -6.95 -8.98 62.38
N PHE A 313 -6.78 -10.25 61.99
CA PHE A 313 -6.73 -11.37 62.91
C PHE A 313 -5.56 -11.26 63.90
N VAL A 314 -4.34 -11.03 63.41
CA VAL A 314 -3.15 -10.81 64.24
C VAL A 314 -3.39 -9.69 65.24
N ILE A 315 -3.98 -8.58 64.82
CA ILE A 315 -4.25 -7.46 65.73
C ILE A 315 -5.33 -7.79 66.75
N SER A 316 -6.39 -8.49 66.35
CA SER A 316 -7.39 -8.98 67.31
C SER A 316 -6.76 -9.89 68.36
N LEU A 317 -5.73 -10.69 68.02
CA LEU A 317 -4.98 -11.48 69.00
C LEU A 317 -4.09 -10.62 69.90
N LEU A 318 -3.37 -9.64 69.34
CA LEU A 318 -2.53 -8.71 70.10
C LEU A 318 -3.37 -7.85 71.08
N GLU A 319 -4.58 -7.44 70.69
CA GLU A 319 -5.49 -6.64 71.52
C GLU A 319 -6.12 -7.45 72.67
N ARG A 320 -6.33 -8.77 72.47
CA ARG A 320 -7.00 -9.65 73.46
C ARG A 320 -6.08 -10.15 74.56
N ASN A 321 -4.76 -10.24 74.31
CA ASN A 321 -3.82 -10.79 75.27
C ASN A 321 -2.92 -9.68 75.87
N PRO A 322 -2.99 -9.45 77.20
CA PRO A 322 -2.19 -8.43 77.90
C PRO A 322 -0.66 -8.57 77.76
N GLU A 323 -0.16 -9.75 77.44
CA GLU A 323 1.27 -9.99 77.20
C GLU A 323 1.80 -9.27 75.96
N PHE A 324 0.92 -8.99 74.99
CA PHE A 324 1.23 -8.31 73.74
C PHE A 324 0.98 -6.78 73.77
N HIS A 325 0.99 -6.18 74.96
CA HIS A 325 0.92 -4.72 75.08
C HIS A 325 2.01 -4.03 74.24
N GLN A 326 1.68 -2.89 73.61
CA GLN A 326 2.56 -2.20 72.62
C GLN A 326 3.99 -2.00 73.13
N SER A 327 4.18 -1.62 74.39
CA SER A 327 5.50 -1.42 75.00
C SER A 327 6.38 -2.68 75.06
N LYS A 328 5.80 -3.89 75.07
CA LYS A 328 6.51 -5.17 75.15
C LYS A 328 6.84 -5.77 73.78
N LEU A 329 6.16 -5.33 72.71
CA LEU A 329 6.29 -5.93 71.36
C LEU A 329 7.72 -5.90 70.80
N ALA A 330 8.52 -4.89 71.17
CA ALA A 330 9.92 -4.84 70.75
C ALA A 330 10.77 -5.95 71.40
N GLY A 331 10.55 -6.24 72.69
CA GLY A 331 11.22 -7.33 73.39
C GLY A 331 10.79 -8.72 72.92
N LEU A 332 9.59 -8.83 72.33
CA LEU A 332 9.06 -10.06 71.74
C LEU A 332 9.48 -10.27 70.27
N GLY A 333 10.34 -9.41 69.71
CA GLY A 333 10.80 -9.52 68.32
C GLY A 333 9.77 -9.10 67.25
N LEU A 334 8.66 -8.46 67.66
CA LEU A 334 7.55 -8.09 66.78
C LEU A 334 7.64 -6.66 66.22
N HIS A 335 8.63 -5.86 66.65
CA HIS A 335 8.79 -4.46 66.25
C HIS A 335 8.74 -4.24 64.73
N ALA A 336 9.57 -4.95 63.97
CA ALA A 336 9.63 -4.81 62.52
C ALA A 336 8.33 -5.25 61.83
N MET A 337 7.64 -6.27 62.36
CA MET A 337 6.36 -6.75 61.82
C MET A 337 5.29 -5.67 61.98
N VAL A 338 5.14 -5.09 63.17
CA VAL A 338 4.13 -4.06 63.44
C VAL A 338 4.37 -2.81 62.59
N LEU A 339 5.62 -2.42 62.35
CA LEU A 339 5.92 -1.32 61.44
C LEU A 339 5.57 -1.63 59.98
N GLN A 340 5.76 -2.87 59.52
CA GLN A 340 5.35 -3.29 58.18
C GLN A 340 3.82 -3.23 58.00
N LEU A 341 3.04 -3.39 59.07
CA LEU A 341 1.57 -3.24 59.04
C LEU A 341 1.11 -1.81 58.69
N LEU A 342 1.99 -0.80 58.70
CA LEU A 342 1.69 0.53 58.13
C LEU A 342 1.28 0.42 56.65
N GLY A 343 1.88 -0.52 55.91
CA GLY A 343 1.58 -0.81 54.51
C GLY A 343 0.42 -1.79 54.31
N SER A 344 -0.24 -2.22 55.38
CA SER A 344 -1.33 -3.20 55.32
C SER A 344 -2.51 -2.70 54.48
N PRO A 345 -3.18 -3.59 53.71
CA PRO A 345 -4.44 -3.28 53.06
C PRO A 345 -5.63 -3.13 54.04
N SER A 346 -5.48 -3.54 55.31
CA SER A 346 -6.49 -3.32 56.34
C SER A 346 -6.31 -1.96 57.03
N GLU A 347 -7.39 -1.19 57.12
CA GLU A 347 -7.40 0.07 57.87
C GLU A 347 -7.23 -0.14 59.38
N LYS A 348 -7.80 -1.21 59.94
CA LYS A 348 -7.63 -1.55 61.36
C LYS A 348 -6.14 -1.74 61.64
N ALA A 349 -5.46 -2.46 60.75
CA ALA A 349 -4.04 -2.74 60.90
C ALA A 349 -3.12 -1.53 60.74
N ALA A 350 -3.40 -0.71 59.73
CA ALA A 350 -2.69 0.53 59.55
C ALA A 350 -2.86 1.45 60.78
N LYS A 351 -4.06 1.55 61.37
CA LYS A 351 -4.32 2.40 62.55
C LYS A 351 -3.52 1.95 63.78
N TYR A 352 -3.54 0.64 64.08
CA TYR A 352 -2.74 0.07 65.17
C TYR A 352 -1.25 0.34 64.98
N ALA A 353 -0.74 0.11 63.76
CA ALA A 353 0.65 0.37 63.41
C ALA A 353 1.04 1.85 63.50
N ILE A 354 0.14 2.77 63.16
CA ILE A 354 0.36 4.22 63.29
C ILE A 354 0.50 4.62 64.76
N GLU A 355 -0.34 4.09 65.64
CA GLU A 355 -0.24 4.36 67.09
C GLU A 355 1.10 3.86 67.64
N TYR A 356 1.47 2.62 67.30
CA TYR A 356 2.75 2.05 67.64
C TYR A 356 3.92 2.89 67.11
N ALA A 357 3.89 3.27 65.82
CA ALA A 357 4.95 4.03 65.19
C ALA A 357 5.12 5.45 65.76
N LYS A 358 4.05 6.07 66.27
CA LYS A 358 4.15 7.38 66.94
C LYS A 358 4.95 7.31 68.25
N ASN A 359 4.83 6.20 68.98
CA ASN A 359 5.37 6.05 70.32
C ASN A 359 6.70 5.30 70.36
N HIS A 360 6.95 4.42 69.38
CA HIS A 360 8.05 3.45 69.45
C HIS A 360 8.96 3.42 68.20
N ALA A 361 8.61 4.06 67.09
CA ALA A 361 9.50 4.12 65.93
C ALA A 361 10.64 5.11 66.17
N LYS A 362 11.87 4.71 65.83
CA LYS A 362 13.07 5.55 65.83
C LYS A 362 13.25 6.22 64.47
N GLY A 363 14.13 7.22 64.40
CA GLY A 363 14.36 8.04 63.19
C GLY A 363 14.72 7.23 61.94
N ASP A 364 15.45 6.12 62.10
CA ASP A 364 15.86 5.26 60.99
C ASP A 364 14.76 4.30 60.51
N ASP A 365 13.73 4.03 61.32
CA ASP A 365 12.65 3.10 61.01
C ASP A 365 11.68 3.64 59.94
N LEU A 366 11.63 4.97 59.77
CA LEU A 366 10.70 5.67 58.89
C LEU A 366 11.46 6.53 57.86
N SER A 367 12.30 5.88 57.06
CA SER A 367 13.02 6.56 55.97
C SER A 367 12.07 7.19 54.94
N ALA A 368 12.54 8.19 54.20
CA ALA A 368 11.76 8.84 53.15
C ALA A 368 11.26 7.83 52.10
N GLU A 369 12.05 6.80 51.77
CA GLU A 369 11.67 5.74 50.84
C GLU A 369 10.49 4.91 51.34
N VAL A 370 10.48 4.55 52.63
CA VAL A 370 9.37 3.81 53.25
C VAL A 370 8.10 4.64 53.21
N LEU A 371 8.19 5.92 53.58
CA LEU A 371 7.05 6.84 53.56
C LEU A 371 6.50 7.07 52.15
N LEU A 372 7.37 7.14 51.13
CA LEU A 372 6.97 7.22 49.72
C LEU A 372 6.20 5.96 49.28
N LYS A 373 6.68 4.77 49.65
CA LYS A 373 5.96 3.51 49.37
C LYS A 373 4.58 3.47 50.02
N LEU A 374 4.46 4.00 51.25
CA LEU A 374 3.17 4.11 51.94
C LEU A 374 2.20 5.04 51.20
N LEU A 375 2.67 6.16 50.67
CA LEU A 375 1.82 7.07 49.88
C LEU A 375 1.28 6.44 48.60
N GLN A 376 2.03 5.53 47.99
CA GLN A 376 1.63 4.86 46.75
C GLN A 376 0.53 3.81 47.01
N ASN A 377 0.75 2.92 47.99
CA ASN A 377 0.03 1.65 48.06
C ASN A 377 -0.77 1.43 49.35
N ALA A 378 -0.56 2.21 50.41
CA ALA A 378 -1.18 1.95 51.71
C ALA A 378 -2.64 2.45 51.80
N THR A 379 -3.30 2.21 52.92
CA THR A 379 -4.67 2.70 53.20
C THR A 379 -4.71 4.20 53.49
N SER A 380 -5.91 4.80 53.47
CA SER A 380 -6.11 6.24 53.71
C SER A 380 -5.44 6.76 55.01
N PRO A 381 -5.55 6.08 56.16
CA PRO A 381 -4.88 6.51 57.40
C PRO A 381 -3.34 6.52 57.27
N ALA A 382 -2.76 5.46 56.70
CA ALA A 382 -1.31 5.35 56.52
C ALA A 382 -0.77 6.39 55.52
N ARG A 383 -1.51 6.68 54.44
CA ARG A 383 -1.15 7.75 53.50
C ARG A 383 -1.13 9.12 54.19
N LYS A 384 -2.15 9.44 54.99
CA LYS A 384 -2.20 10.71 55.73
C LYS A 384 -1.04 10.83 56.72
N PHE A 385 -0.73 9.74 57.43
CA PHE A 385 0.42 9.68 58.33
C PHE A 385 1.73 9.91 57.57
N ALA A 386 1.96 9.21 56.46
CA ALA A 386 3.17 9.35 55.65
C ALA A 386 3.29 10.77 55.04
N GLN A 387 2.21 11.33 54.52
CA GLN A 387 2.17 12.70 54.00
C GLN A 387 2.58 13.71 55.07
N SER A 388 2.01 13.62 56.29
CA SER A 388 2.31 14.54 57.38
C SER A 388 3.77 14.52 57.85
N ARG A 389 4.47 13.40 57.63
CA ARG A 389 5.90 13.24 57.91
C ARG A 389 6.75 13.78 56.78
N LEU A 390 6.40 13.47 55.53
CA LEU A 390 7.13 13.94 54.35
C LEU A 390 6.99 15.46 54.12
N GLU A 391 5.86 16.08 54.50
CA GLU A 391 5.67 17.54 54.43
C GLU A 391 6.67 18.33 55.30
N LYS A 392 7.30 17.68 56.29
CA LYS A 392 8.32 18.28 57.15
C LYS A 392 9.74 18.14 56.60
N LEU A 393 9.93 17.39 55.50
CA LEU A 393 11.23 17.18 54.87
C LEU A 393 11.44 18.13 53.69
N ASP A 394 12.70 18.47 53.42
CA ASP A 394 13.09 19.22 52.23
C ASP A 394 12.78 18.41 50.95
N PRO A 395 12.16 18.99 49.91
CA PRO A 395 11.86 18.31 48.64
C PRO A 395 13.06 17.60 48.01
N LYS A 396 14.27 18.15 48.14
CA LYS A 396 15.50 17.55 47.60
C LYS A 396 15.92 16.29 48.35
N ARG A 397 15.63 16.19 49.66
CA ARG A 397 15.88 14.99 50.46
C ARG A 397 14.89 13.86 50.14
N ILE A 398 13.69 14.18 49.66
CA ILE A 398 12.70 13.19 49.19
C ILE A 398 13.10 12.64 47.81
N GLY A 399 13.66 13.50 46.96
CA GLY A 399 14.18 13.13 45.64
C GLY A 399 13.15 13.27 44.52
N LEU A 400 13.63 13.73 43.36
CA LEU A 400 12.81 14.02 42.17
C LEU A 400 12.07 12.77 41.66
N VAL A 401 12.76 11.63 41.60
CA VAL A 401 12.20 10.36 41.11
C VAL A 401 11.03 9.89 41.97
N GLY A 402 11.18 9.95 43.30
CA GLY A 402 10.16 9.54 44.25
C GLY A 402 8.89 10.41 44.15
N LEU A 403 9.06 11.73 44.03
CA LEU A 403 7.94 12.65 43.86
C LEU A 403 7.23 12.50 42.50
N ILE A 404 7.97 12.26 41.41
CA ILE A 404 7.39 11.98 40.09
C ILE A 404 6.53 10.72 40.13
N ALA A 405 6.99 9.66 40.81
CA ALA A 405 6.23 8.42 40.96
C ALA A 405 4.90 8.62 41.70
N LEU A 406 4.77 9.67 42.51
CA LEU A 406 3.53 10.00 43.23
C LEU A 406 2.51 10.77 42.38
N LEU A 407 2.87 11.31 41.22
CA LEU A 407 1.96 12.11 40.38
C LEU A 407 0.75 11.32 39.87
N ASP A 408 0.88 10.00 39.69
CA ASP A 408 -0.23 9.15 39.27
C ASP A 408 -1.06 8.59 40.44
N THR A 409 -0.69 8.91 41.69
CA THR A 409 -1.36 8.40 42.90
C THR A 409 -2.37 9.39 43.48
N SER A 410 -3.03 9.03 44.59
CA SER A 410 -3.87 9.98 45.33
C SER A 410 -3.08 11.14 45.98
N ALA A 411 -1.75 11.01 46.09
CA ALA A 411 -0.87 12.03 46.66
C ALA A 411 -0.43 13.10 45.64
N GLN A 412 -1.04 13.15 44.45
CA GLN A 412 -0.66 14.05 43.35
C GLN A 412 -0.59 15.53 43.76
N LYS A 413 -1.51 16.02 44.60
CA LYS A 413 -1.49 17.42 45.08
C LYS A 413 -0.23 17.71 45.92
N PHE A 414 0.12 16.80 46.82
CA PHE A 414 1.34 16.88 47.63
C PHE A 414 2.59 16.82 46.72
N ALA A 415 2.65 15.85 45.82
CA ALA A 415 3.76 15.68 44.88
C ALA A 415 3.98 16.93 44.03
N THR A 416 2.92 17.49 43.46
CA THR A 416 2.97 18.73 42.66
C THR A 416 3.54 19.90 43.48
N LYS A 417 3.04 20.10 44.71
CA LYS A 417 3.51 21.15 45.61
C LYS A 417 5.01 21.03 45.90
N MET A 418 5.48 19.82 46.22
CA MET A 418 6.89 19.58 46.56
C MET A 418 7.80 19.69 45.32
N LEU A 419 7.34 19.22 44.16
CA LEU A 419 8.08 19.32 42.90
C LEU A 419 8.27 20.79 42.48
N GLU A 420 7.21 21.59 42.57
CA GLU A 420 7.26 23.02 42.22
C GLU A 420 8.06 23.86 43.22
N ALA A 421 8.13 23.44 44.49
CA ALA A 421 8.89 24.14 45.51
C ALA A 421 10.41 23.85 45.45
N GLY A 422 10.79 22.66 44.97
CA GLY A 422 12.17 22.16 45.08
C GLY A 422 12.95 22.03 43.76
N PHE A 423 12.27 21.97 42.61
CA PHE A 423 12.87 21.59 41.34
C PHE A 423 12.46 22.53 40.19
N THR A 424 13.32 22.59 39.19
CA THR A 424 13.16 23.37 37.96
C THR A 424 13.26 22.46 36.72
N PRO A 425 12.88 22.91 35.52
CA PRO A 425 13.03 22.10 34.31
C PRO A 425 14.45 21.64 33.99
N LYS A 426 15.49 22.29 34.56
CA LYS A 426 16.90 21.90 34.39
C LYS A 426 17.26 20.63 35.16
N ASP A 427 16.50 20.29 36.20
CA ASP A 427 16.72 19.10 37.03
C ASP A 427 16.19 17.82 36.36
N LEU A 428 15.43 17.94 35.27
CA LEU A 428 14.90 16.81 34.50
C LEU A 428 15.98 16.24 33.57
N THR A 429 16.47 15.05 33.92
CA THR A 429 17.36 14.28 33.03
C THR A 429 16.59 13.72 31.82
N PRO A 430 17.27 13.37 30.71
CA PRO A 430 16.62 12.77 29.55
C PRO A 430 15.85 11.48 29.88
N ALA A 431 16.39 10.63 30.75
CA ALA A 431 15.74 9.41 31.20
C ALA A 431 14.46 9.69 32.01
N LEU A 432 14.48 10.72 32.88
CA LEU A 432 13.30 11.10 33.65
C LEU A 432 12.23 11.75 32.78
N TYR A 433 12.63 12.61 31.85
CA TYR A 433 11.70 13.20 30.89
C TYR A 433 11.06 12.13 30.01
N LEU A 434 11.82 11.12 29.57
CA LEU A 434 11.28 9.95 28.88
C LEU A 434 10.23 9.24 29.73
N SER A 435 10.56 8.93 31.00
CA SER A 435 9.62 8.25 31.91
C SER A 435 8.31 9.02 32.14
N LEU A 436 8.36 10.36 32.18
CA LEU A 436 7.19 11.23 32.29
C LEU A 436 6.33 11.24 31.02
N ILE A 437 6.96 11.20 29.85
CA ILE A 437 6.26 11.18 28.55
C ILE A 437 5.66 9.81 28.25
N THR A 438 6.33 8.71 28.63
CA THR A 438 5.80 7.35 28.48
C THR A 438 4.86 6.94 29.63
N GLY A 439 4.88 7.69 30.73
CA GLY A 439 4.10 7.44 31.93
C GLY A 439 2.61 7.78 31.79
N GLY A 440 1.92 7.83 32.93
CA GLY A 440 0.47 8.05 33.01
C GLY A 440 0.03 9.42 32.49
N TRP A 441 -1.26 9.56 32.20
CA TRP A 441 -1.83 10.82 31.69
C TRP A 441 -1.57 12.01 32.63
N ARG A 442 -1.55 11.80 33.96
CA ARG A 442 -1.30 12.88 34.92
C ARG A 442 0.17 13.30 34.93
N GLN A 443 1.11 12.37 34.79
CA GLN A 443 2.53 12.68 34.63
C GLN A 443 2.79 13.50 33.36
N ARG A 444 2.18 13.11 32.23
CA ARG A 444 2.26 13.86 30.96
C ARG A 444 1.69 15.28 31.10
N GLN A 445 0.51 15.41 31.70
CA GLN A 445 -0.11 16.71 31.91
C GLN A 445 0.70 17.60 32.87
N TRP A 446 1.28 17.00 33.92
CA TRP A 446 2.12 17.72 34.86
C TRP A 446 3.38 18.26 34.20
N VAL A 447 4.12 17.43 33.43
CA VAL A 447 5.36 17.89 32.81
C VAL A 447 5.11 19.01 31.81
N GLU A 448 4.02 18.95 31.04
CA GLU A 448 3.61 20.05 30.15
C GLU A 448 3.36 21.35 30.92
N LYS A 449 2.53 21.32 31.97
CA LYS A 449 2.25 22.48 32.83
C LYS A 449 3.49 22.98 33.56
N PHE A 450 4.40 22.09 33.93
CA PHE A 450 5.64 22.43 34.63
C PHE A 450 6.56 23.26 33.73
N PHE A 451 6.70 22.88 32.45
CA PHE A 451 7.42 23.67 31.46
C PHE A 451 6.71 25.00 31.14
N GLU A 452 5.38 24.99 30.98
CA GLU A 452 4.57 26.21 30.75
C GLU A 452 4.73 27.24 31.89
N LYS A 453 4.61 26.79 33.15
CA LYS A 453 4.73 27.64 34.35
C LYS A 453 6.11 28.30 34.46
N HIS A 454 7.16 27.57 34.10
CA HIS A 454 8.53 28.10 34.07
C HIS A 454 8.85 28.93 32.81
N LYS A 455 7.88 29.10 31.90
CA LYS A 455 8.04 29.76 30.60
C LYS A 455 9.22 29.20 29.80
N GLN A 456 9.49 27.90 29.97
CA GLN A 456 10.54 27.18 29.28
C GLN A 456 9.92 26.13 28.37
N LYS A 457 10.59 25.83 27.26
CA LYS A 457 10.22 24.68 26.42
C LYS A 457 11.25 23.57 26.64
N PRO A 458 10.88 22.28 26.48
CA PRO A 458 11.85 21.19 26.48
C PRO A 458 12.97 21.48 25.49
N SER A 459 14.22 21.18 25.85
CA SER A 459 15.37 21.40 24.98
C SER A 459 15.35 20.44 23.80
N ALA A 460 15.97 20.82 22.67
CA ALA A 460 16.08 19.92 21.52
C ALA A 460 16.83 18.62 21.86
N ALA A 461 17.77 18.65 22.82
CA ALA A 461 18.48 17.46 23.29
C ALA A 461 17.55 16.46 24.00
N LEU A 462 16.64 16.95 24.86
CA LEU A 462 15.63 16.10 25.51
C LEU A 462 14.69 15.48 24.48
N LEU A 463 14.21 16.26 23.51
CA LEU A 463 13.28 15.78 22.49
C LEU A 463 13.93 14.74 21.57
N LYS A 464 15.20 14.92 21.17
CA LYS A 464 15.95 13.91 20.38
C LYS A 464 16.08 12.59 21.12
N HIS A 465 16.49 12.64 22.39
CA HIS A 465 16.64 11.43 23.22
C HIS A 465 15.32 10.66 23.37
N VAL A 466 14.21 11.38 23.55
CA VAL A 466 12.87 10.77 23.65
C VAL A 466 12.43 10.13 22.33
N VAL A 467 12.71 10.75 21.18
CA VAL A 467 12.34 10.19 19.87
C VAL A 467 13.13 8.91 19.54
N GLU A 468 14.37 8.83 20.01
CA GLU A 468 15.25 7.68 19.80
C GLU A 468 14.91 6.48 20.69
N SER A 469 14.00 6.65 21.65
CA SER A 469 13.56 5.58 22.55
C SER A 469 12.59 4.61 21.84
N PRO A 470 12.82 3.28 21.94
CA PRO A 470 11.88 2.27 21.44
C PRO A 470 10.61 2.16 22.30
N GLN A 471 10.57 2.77 23.48
CA GLN A 471 9.44 2.71 24.40
C GLN A 471 8.26 3.61 23.98
N LEU A 472 8.46 4.54 23.02
CA LEU A 472 7.39 5.43 22.58
C LEU A 472 6.47 4.79 21.54
N SER A 473 5.18 5.05 21.71
CA SER A 473 4.18 4.75 20.67
C SER A 473 4.39 5.62 19.42
N TYR A 474 3.88 5.17 18.28
CA TYR A 474 3.90 5.92 17.02
C TYR A 474 3.33 7.35 17.16
N TRP A 475 2.20 7.50 17.87
CA TRP A 475 1.55 8.80 18.07
C TRP A 475 2.36 9.71 18.98
N ASP A 476 3.00 9.16 20.01
CA ASP A 476 3.89 9.93 20.89
C ASP A 476 5.13 10.41 20.12
N LYS A 477 5.75 9.55 19.30
CA LYS A 477 6.86 9.93 18.42
C LYS A 477 6.46 11.09 17.50
N ARG A 478 5.29 10.99 16.84
CA ARG A 478 4.77 12.05 15.96
C ARG A 478 4.64 13.40 16.67
N ARG A 479 4.08 13.41 17.88
CA ARG A 479 3.95 14.64 18.69
C ARG A 479 5.30 15.28 19.01
N VAL A 480 6.30 14.46 19.35
CA VAL A 480 7.66 14.96 19.62
C VAL A 480 8.33 15.47 18.34
N TYR A 481 8.11 14.81 17.20
CA TYR A 481 8.53 15.31 15.90
C TYR A 481 7.88 16.67 15.57
N ASP A 482 6.59 16.87 15.81
CA ASP A 482 5.94 18.17 15.58
C ASP A 482 6.55 19.28 16.45
N GLN A 483 6.90 18.97 17.71
CA GLN A 483 7.62 19.90 18.56
C GLN A 483 9.03 20.21 18.04
N LEU A 484 9.76 19.21 17.56
CA LEU A 484 11.09 19.39 16.95
C LEU A 484 11.00 20.21 15.66
N ARG A 485 10.00 19.97 14.81
CA ARG A 485 9.77 20.70 13.55
C ARG A 485 9.61 22.20 13.77
N SER A 486 9.02 22.60 14.89
CA SER A 486 8.86 24.01 15.26
C SER A 486 10.15 24.69 15.74
N ARG A 487 11.26 23.95 15.90
CA ARG A 487 12.53 24.48 16.41
C ARG A 487 13.43 25.02 15.31
N PRO A 488 14.28 26.01 15.62
CA PRO A 488 15.34 26.43 14.71
C PRO A 488 16.25 25.25 14.37
N VAL A 489 16.61 25.11 13.09
CA VAL A 489 17.50 24.04 12.60
C VAL A 489 18.85 24.02 13.35
N LYS A 490 19.33 25.17 13.83
CA LYS A 490 20.57 25.27 14.64
C LYS A 490 20.51 24.46 15.95
N GLU A 491 19.33 24.30 16.55
CA GLU A 491 19.14 23.50 17.76
C GLU A 491 19.03 21.99 17.45
N ILE A 492 18.48 21.65 16.28
CA ILE A 492 18.30 20.26 15.84
C ILE A 492 19.61 19.70 15.25
N GLY A 493 20.36 20.51 14.52
CA GLY A 493 21.55 20.08 13.79
C GLY A 493 21.20 19.43 12.44
N VAL A 494 21.82 19.92 11.37
CA VAL A 494 21.58 19.42 10.01
C VAL A 494 21.97 17.95 9.87
N GLU A 495 23.08 17.53 10.47
CA GLU A 495 23.55 16.15 10.42
C GLU A 495 22.60 15.16 11.11
N TRP A 496 21.90 15.59 12.17
CA TRP A 496 20.87 14.76 12.80
C TRP A 496 19.66 14.55 11.88
N ILE A 497 19.23 15.61 11.16
CA ILE A 497 18.15 15.52 10.17
C ILE A 497 18.56 14.58 9.03
N LYS A 498 19.80 14.69 8.52
CA LYS A 498 20.33 13.78 7.48
C LYS A 498 20.35 12.32 7.97
N ALA A 499 20.84 12.06 9.17
CA ALA A 499 20.88 10.72 9.76
C ALA A 499 19.47 10.13 9.92
N LYS A 500 18.50 10.91 10.41
CA LYS A 500 17.11 10.45 10.58
C LYS A 500 16.33 10.31 9.27
N LEU A 501 16.72 11.01 8.21
CA LEU A 501 16.16 10.76 6.89
C LEU A 501 16.51 9.35 6.37
N LEU A 502 17.70 8.85 6.70
CA LEU A 502 18.19 7.54 6.29
C LEU A 502 17.66 6.40 7.17
N ASP A 503 17.19 6.71 8.38
CA ASP A 503 16.61 5.75 9.32
C ASP A 503 15.21 5.30 8.87
N PRO A 504 14.97 3.98 8.67
CA PRO A 504 13.71 3.50 8.14
C PRO A 504 12.46 3.86 8.94
N GLU A 505 12.55 4.03 10.25
CA GLU A 505 11.41 4.36 11.11
C GLU A 505 10.96 5.82 10.98
N SER A 506 11.89 6.72 10.64
CA SER A 506 11.66 8.17 10.71
C SER A 506 11.75 8.89 9.37
N SER A 507 12.24 8.20 8.34
CA SER A 507 12.43 8.70 6.98
C SER A 507 11.19 9.41 6.41
N ASP A 508 10.00 8.87 6.61
CA ASP A 508 8.77 9.43 6.02
C ASP A 508 8.40 10.77 6.69
N THR A 509 8.57 10.86 8.01
CA THR A 509 8.32 12.09 8.77
C THR A 509 9.33 13.17 8.40
N ILE A 510 10.62 12.82 8.32
CA ILE A 510 11.68 13.76 7.94
C ILE A 510 11.57 14.15 6.45
N SER A 511 11.11 13.25 5.59
CA SER A 511 10.81 13.57 4.18
C SER A 511 9.74 14.66 4.07
N GLN A 512 8.70 14.60 4.90
CA GLN A 512 7.69 15.66 4.96
C GLN A 512 8.28 16.99 5.46
N TRP A 513 9.22 16.95 6.41
CA TRP A 513 9.92 18.17 6.86
C TRP A 513 10.67 18.85 5.72
N LEU A 514 11.42 18.07 4.93
CA LEU A 514 12.14 18.57 3.76
C LEU A 514 11.19 19.15 2.71
N ARG A 515 10.09 18.45 2.38
CA ARG A 515 9.06 18.94 1.46
C ARG A 515 8.39 20.22 1.96
N SER A 516 8.28 20.41 3.27
CA SER A 516 7.72 21.62 3.87
C SER A 516 8.69 22.78 4.04
N GLY A 517 9.97 22.60 3.70
CA GLY A 517 10.97 23.68 3.74
C GLY A 517 11.56 23.95 5.13
N VAL A 518 11.66 22.94 6.00
CA VAL A 518 12.33 23.07 7.31
C VAL A 518 13.79 23.50 7.15
N LEU A 519 14.50 22.92 6.17
CA LEU A 519 15.81 23.40 5.75
C LEU A 519 15.63 24.52 4.71
N LYS A 520 16.15 25.70 5.01
CA LYS A 520 16.10 26.86 4.10
C LYS A 520 17.27 26.84 3.12
N LYS A 521 17.11 27.51 1.97
CA LYS A 521 18.05 27.64 0.84
C LYS A 521 19.53 27.33 1.16
N ASP A 522 20.17 28.13 2.00
CA ASP A 522 21.63 28.03 2.24
C ASP A 522 22.03 26.86 3.16
N GLN A 523 21.06 26.24 3.83
CA GLN A 523 21.22 25.04 4.67
C GLN A 523 21.01 23.74 3.89
N LEU A 524 20.49 23.82 2.66
CA LEU A 524 20.32 22.68 1.76
C LEU A 524 21.60 22.49 0.95
N ASP A 525 22.28 21.37 1.23
CA ASP A 525 23.38 20.86 0.41
C ASP A 525 22.81 20.17 -0.84
N VAL A 526 22.97 20.83 -1.98
CA VAL A 526 22.44 20.36 -3.27
C VAL A 526 23.20 19.11 -3.74
N ALA A 527 24.51 19.01 -3.53
CA ALA A 527 25.28 17.84 -3.93
C ALA A 527 24.87 16.59 -3.14
N TRP A 528 24.58 16.74 -1.85
CA TRP A 528 24.01 15.67 -1.04
C TRP A 528 22.62 15.23 -1.53
N LEU A 529 21.72 16.18 -1.84
CA LEU A 529 20.40 15.88 -2.39
C LEU A 529 20.46 15.20 -3.76
N GLU A 530 21.35 15.63 -4.65
CA GLU A 530 21.62 14.97 -5.94
C GLU A 530 22.04 13.50 -5.72
N GLY A 531 22.87 13.23 -4.72
CA GLY A 531 23.24 11.86 -4.33
C GLY A 531 22.06 11.02 -3.83
N LEU A 532 21.10 11.62 -3.11
CA LEU A 532 19.92 10.92 -2.61
C LEU A 532 18.97 10.42 -3.70
N VAL A 533 19.03 10.99 -4.91
CA VAL A 533 18.21 10.54 -6.05
C VAL A 533 18.50 9.07 -6.43
N SER A 534 19.73 8.61 -6.17
CA SER A 534 20.13 7.21 -6.39
C SER A 534 19.51 6.25 -5.36
N ASN A 535 19.05 6.75 -4.20
CA ASN A 535 18.38 5.94 -3.20
C ASN A 535 16.89 5.81 -3.54
N VAL A 536 16.47 4.60 -3.96
CA VAL A 536 15.10 4.30 -4.42
C VAL A 536 14.02 4.79 -3.45
N ARG A 537 14.22 4.68 -2.14
CA ARG A 537 13.23 5.10 -1.13
C ARG A 537 13.11 6.62 -1.04
N LEU A 538 14.23 7.33 -1.13
CA LEU A 538 14.29 8.79 -0.92
C LEU A 538 14.18 9.59 -2.22
N ARG A 539 14.28 8.93 -3.37
CA ARG A 539 14.25 9.53 -4.71
C ARG A 539 13.10 10.50 -4.89
N SER A 540 11.86 10.07 -4.63
CA SER A 540 10.68 10.92 -4.82
C SER A 540 10.73 12.19 -3.97
N THR A 541 11.27 12.12 -2.74
CA THR A 541 11.45 13.27 -1.86
C THR A 541 12.57 14.17 -2.35
N ALA A 542 13.70 13.59 -2.77
CA ALA A 542 14.83 14.35 -3.31
C ALA A 542 14.43 15.11 -4.58
N LEU A 543 13.77 14.45 -5.53
CA LEU A 543 13.26 15.07 -6.76
C LEU A 543 12.22 16.16 -6.47
N ALA A 544 11.30 15.95 -5.52
CA ALA A 544 10.32 16.96 -5.14
C ALA A 544 10.95 18.21 -4.49
N VAL A 545 12.07 18.07 -3.78
CA VAL A 545 12.80 19.20 -3.18
C VAL A 545 13.68 19.91 -4.21
N LEU A 546 14.38 19.16 -5.07
CA LEU A 546 15.22 19.70 -6.14
C LEU A 546 14.38 20.36 -7.25
N GLY A 547 13.19 19.82 -7.50
CA GLY A 547 12.21 20.31 -8.47
C GLY A 547 11.50 21.61 -8.06
N ASP A 548 11.59 22.02 -6.80
CA ASP A 548 10.91 23.22 -6.31
C ASP A 548 11.83 24.46 -6.39
N PRO A 549 11.59 25.40 -7.32
CA PRO A 549 12.44 26.56 -7.51
C PRO A 549 12.44 27.53 -6.32
N ALA A 550 11.43 27.47 -5.43
CA ALA A 550 11.42 28.26 -4.20
C ALA A 550 12.44 27.73 -3.18
N LYS A 551 12.74 26.42 -3.20
CA LYS A 551 13.70 25.75 -2.32
C LYS A 551 15.11 25.71 -2.92
N VAL A 552 15.23 25.27 -4.18
CA VAL A 552 16.50 25.16 -4.90
C VAL A 552 16.39 25.95 -6.20
N LYS A 553 17.10 27.08 -6.29
CA LYS A 553 17.14 27.87 -7.52
C LYS A 553 17.73 27.02 -8.66
N PRO A 554 17.19 27.07 -9.89
CA PRO A 554 17.69 26.28 -11.02
C PRO A 554 19.20 26.40 -11.27
N LYS A 555 19.77 27.60 -11.09
CA LYS A 555 21.22 27.84 -11.22
C LYS A 555 22.10 27.05 -10.24
N ARG A 556 21.55 26.50 -9.15
CA ARG A 556 22.28 25.68 -8.18
C ARG A 556 22.39 24.23 -8.59
N LEU A 557 21.56 23.75 -9.52
CA LEU A 557 21.65 22.39 -10.04
C LEU A 557 22.74 22.32 -11.10
N ARG A 558 23.54 21.25 -11.05
CA ARG A 558 24.59 21.03 -12.03
C ARG A 558 23.98 20.62 -13.37
N LEU A 559 24.21 21.40 -14.43
CA LEU A 559 23.74 21.08 -15.79
C LEU A 559 24.24 19.69 -16.24
N SER A 560 25.50 19.35 -15.92
CA SER A 560 26.05 18.03 -16.23
C SER A 560 25.26 16.90 -15.58
N TRP A 561 24.82 17.07 -14.33
CA TRP A 561 24.02 16.09 -13.61
C TRP A 561 22.61 15.93 -14.22
N LEU A 562 21.95 17.02 -14.60
CA LEU A 562 20.65 16.95 -15.30
C LEU A 562 20.78 16.24 -16.67
N LEU A 563 21.86 16.52 -17.41
CA LEU A 563 22.13 15.84 -18.69
C LEU A 563 22.47 14.35 -18.51
N GLU A 564 23.13 13.98 -17.41
CA GLU A 564 23.34 12.57 -17.03
C GLU A 564 22.02 11.88 -16.68
N LEU A 565 21.16 12.52 -15.88
CA LEU A 565 19.83 12.00 -15.55
C LEU A 565 18.93 11.85 -16.79
N ALA A 566 18.99 12.78 -17.74
CA ALA A 566 18.26 12.69 -18.98
C ALA A 566 18.65 11.46 -19.83
N ARG A 567 19.87 10.93 -19.65
CA ARG A 567 20.37 9.71 -20.30
C ARG A 567 20.10 8.44 -19.50
N HIS A 568 19.55 8.56 -18.29
CA HIS A 568 19.34 7.42 -17.41
C HIS A 568 18.22 6.53 -17.96
N PRO A 569 18.34 5.18 -17.89
CA PRO A 569 17.30 4.26 -18.38
C PRO A 569 16.01 4.26 -17.55
N ASP A 570 16.05 4.85 -16.35
CA ASP A 570 14.88 4.97 -15.46
C ASP A 570 13.96 6.10 -15.94
N PRO A 571 12.70 5.80 -16.35
CA PRO A 571 11.77 6.80 -16.87
C PRO A 571 11.46 7.95 -15.92
N GLU A 572 11.52 7.74 -14.60
CA GLU A 572 11.26 8.79 -13.61
C GLU A 572 12.36 9.85 -13.64
N LEU A 573 13.62 9.39 -13.69
CA LEU A 573 14.80 10.23 -13.68
C LEU A 573 14.97 10.99 -15.00
N SER A 574 14.77 10.30 -16.12
CA SER A 574 14.84 10.92 -17.44
C SER A 574 13.72 11.94 -17.65
N SER A 575 12.51 11.64 -17.21
CA SER A 575 11.36 12.56 -17.32
C SER A 575 11.52 13.78 -16.43
N PHE A 576 11.99 13.60 -15.17
CA PHE A 576 12.29 14.73 -14.28
C PHE A 576 13.30 15.67 -14.93
N ALA A 577 14.43 15.14 -15.38
CA ALA A 577 15.49 15.95 -15.99
C ALA A 577 15.02 16.64 -17.28
N ARG A 578 14.28 15.93 -18.14
CA ARG A 578 13.67 16.49 -19.36
C ARG A 578 12.77 17.68 -19.01
N ASN A 579 11.81 17.50 -18.10
CA ASN A 579 10.84 18.53 -17.76
C ASN A 579 11.52 19.74 -17.09
N TYR A 580 12.45 19.49 -16.17
CA TYR A 580 13.19 20.55 -15.47
C TYR A 580 14.05 21.39 -16.42
N LEU A 581 14.72 20.75 -17.40
CA LEU A 581 15.51 21.45 -18.41
C LEU A 581 14.61 22.29 -19.34
N LEU A 582 13.47 21.75 -19.79
CA LEU A 582 12.52 22.49 -20.64
C LEU A 582 11.96 23.71 -19.90
N GLU A 583 11.52 23.55 -18.66
CA GLU A 583 10.88 24.61 -17.90
C GLU A 583 11.85 25.73 -17.52
N HIS A 584 13.04 25.40 -17.00
CA HIS A 584 13.89 26.40 -16.33
C HIS A 584 15.13 26.84 -17.09
N TYR A 585 15.57 26.12 -18.14
CA TYR A 585 16.77 26.46 -18.88
C TYR A 585 16.43 27.20 -20.18
N ALA A 586 17.23 28.20 -20.52
CA ALA A 586 17.10 28.98 -21.75
C ALA A 586 18.21 28.60 -22.75
N PRO A 587 18.04 28.87 -24.07
CA PRO A 587 19.00 28.46 -25.09
C PRO A 587 20.44 28.89 -24.81
N GLU A 588 20.62 30.06 -24.21
CA GLU A 588 21.92 30.66 -23.85
C GLU A 588 22.75 29.74 -22.94
N VAL A 589 22.11 28.94 -22.10
CA VAL A 589 22.80 28.04 -21.17
C VAL A 589 23.52 26.91 -21.92
N PHE A 590 22.98 26.47 -23.06
CA PHE A 590 23.60 25.44 -23.90
C PHE A 590 24.79 25.99 -24.71
N GLY A 591 24.79 27.30 -25.00
CA GLY A 591 25.81 28.02 -25.76
C GLY A 591 26.87 28.73 -24.91
N GLY A 592 26.97 28.45 -23.60
CA GLY A 592 27.94 29.10 -22.73
C GLY A 592 27.68 30.59 -22.48
N GLY A 593 26.44 31.05 -22.65
CA GLY A 593 26.00 32.44 -22.49
C GLY A 593 25.56 33.12 -23.79
N ASP A 594 25.89 32.55 -24.95
CA ASP A 594 25.42 33.03 -26.25
C ASP A 594 24.16 32.28 -26.71
N ARG A 595 23.13 33.04 -27.09
CA ARG A 595 21.85 32.53 -27.57
C ARG A 595 22.01 31.84 -28.92
N ALA A 596 22.73 32.45 -29.86
CA ALA A 596 22.85 31.92 -31.23
C ALA A 596 23.61 30.59 -31.23
N ALA A 597 24.78 30.56 -30.57
CA ALA A 597 25.53 29.32 -30.35
C ALA A 597 24.72 28.25 -29.61
N GLY A 598 23.86 28.65 -28.66
CA GLY A 598 22.98 27.74 -27.94
C GLY A 598 21.93 27.09 -28.82
N VAL A 599 21.28 27.87 -29.68
CA VAL A 599 20.30 27.37 -30.67
C VAL A 599 20.99 26.45 -31.68
N ASP A 600 22.16 26.85 -32.22
CA ASP A 600 22.91 26.00 -33.16
C ASP A 600 23.33 24.67 -32.53
N ARG A 601 23.71 24.69 -31.25
CA ARG A 601 24.03 23.47 -30.51
C ARG A 601 22.80 22.58 -30.28
N LEU A 602 21.63 23.16 -30.01
CA LEU A 602 20.38 22.38 -29.91
C LEU A 602 20.05 21.69 -31.24
N TRP A 603 20.21 22.39 -32.36
CA TRP A 603 20.03 21.82 -33.69
C TRP A 603 21.08 20.74 -34.01
N SER A 604 22.34 20.94 -33.63
CA SER A 604 23.42 19.95 -33.80
C SER A 604 23.13 18.67 -33.01
N MET A 605 22.69 18.80 -31.75
CA MET A 605 22.27 17.67 -30.91
C MET A 605 21.03 16.97 -31.48
N ALA A 606 20.04 17.71 -32.00
CA ALA A 606 18.82 17.16 -32.61
C ALA A 606 19.11 16.40 -33.93
N ALA A 607 20.10 16.85 -34.69
CA ALA A 607 20.65 16.14 -35.86
C ALA A 607 21.52 14.93 -35.47
N GLY A 608 21.87 14.79 -34.18
CA GLY A 608 22.71 13.71 -33.67
C GLY A 608 24.22 13.90 -33.89
N SER A 609 24.66 15.13 -34.20
CA SER A 609 26.07 15.49 -34.34
C SER A 609 26.36 16.79 -33.58
N ASP A 610 27.00 16.72 -32.41
CA ASP A 610 27.47 17.92 -31.68
C ASP A 610 29.00 17.98 -31.75
N GLY A 611 29.55 19.06 -32.31
CA GLY A 611 31.00 19.22 -32.49
C GLY A 611 31.68 18.10 -33.30
N GLY A 612 30.97 17.48 -34.25
CA GLY A 612 31.49 16.37 -35.07
C GLY A 612 31.46 14.98 -34.41
N LYS A 613 30.89 14.85 -33.19
CA LYS A 613 30.74 13.56 -32.49
C LYS A 613 29.29 13.09 -32.50
N ALA A 614 29.09 11.78 -32.71
CA ALA A 614 27.78 11.15 -32.62
C ALA A 614 27.23 11.22 -31.19
N GLN A 615 25.99 11.69 -31.04
CA GLN A 615 25.33 11.82 -29.73
C GLN A 615 24.42 10.61 -29.41
N PRO A 616 24.31 10.21 -28.13
CA PRO A 616 23.36 9.19 -27.69
C PRO A 616 21.91 9.56 -28.03
N GLU A 617 21.06 8.56 -28.22
CA GLU A 617 19.64 8.74 -28.55
C GLU A 617 18.89 9.64 -27.57
N ALA A 618 19.09 9.48 -26.26
CA ALA A 618 18.43 10.29 -25.24
C ALA A 618 18.74 11.80 -25.36
N VAL A 619 19.98 12.17 -25.73
CA VAL A 619 20.38 13.58 -25.93
C VAL A 619 19.72 14.15 -27.17
N ARG A 620 19.65 13.35 -28.23
CA ARG A 620 19.01 13.73 -29.48
C ARG A 620 17.50 13.93 -29.29
N VAL A 621 16.84 12.99 -28.62
CA VAL A 621 15.41 13.09 -28.28
C VAL A 621 15.14 14.33 -27.42
N PHE A 622 15.96 14.58 -26.38
CA PHE A 622 15.84 15.81 -25.58
C PHE A 622 15.92 17.07 -26.44
N ALA A 623 16.92 17.19 -27.31
CA ALA A 623 17.11 18.36 -28.15
C ALA A 623 15.95 18.55 -29.15
N GLN A 624 15.47 17.45 -29.74
CA GLN A 624 14.28 17.45 -30.61
C GLN A 624 13.03 17.92 -29.85
N THR A 625 12.80 17.38 -28.64
CA THR A 625 11.68 17.80 -27.77
C THR A 625 11.81 19.27 -27.38
N TYR A 626 13.01 19.75 -27.02
CA TYR A 626 13.24 21.16 -26.67
C TYR A 626 12.89 22.10 -27.81
N LEU A 627 13.37 21.81 -29.03
CA LEU A 627 13.04 22.58 -30.21
C LEU A 627 11.53 22.52 -30.50
N VAL A 628 10.89 21.36 -30.47
CA VAL A 628 9.43 21.28 -30.73
C VAL A 628 8.61 22.01 -29.68
N TYR A 629 8.90 21.82 -28.39
CA TYR A 629 8.08 22.36 -27.30
C TYR A 629 8.24 23.87 -27.11
N HIS A 630 9.41 24.42 -27.45
CA HIS A 630 9.62 25.87 -27.43
C HIS A 630 9.34 26.55 -28.78
N HIS A 631 8.83 25.83 -29.77
CA HIS A 631 8.36 26.42 -31.02
C HIS A 631 7.09 27.25 -30.80
N PRO A 632 6.96 28.46 -31.38
CA PRO A 632 5.82 29.35 -31.13
C PRO A 632 4.47 28.77 -31.56
N GLY A 633 4.45 27.93 -32.60
CA GLY A 633 3.22 27.32 -33.16
C GLY A 633 3.05 25.80 -33.00
N ILE A 634 3.96 25.08 -32.30
CA ILE A 634 3.79 23.62 -32.07
C ILE A 634 3.49 23.37 -30.60
N GLY A 635 4.44 23.66 -29.72
CA GLY A 635 4.30 23.49 -28.28
C GLY A 635 4.25 22.02 -27.83
N PRO A 636 4.00 21.78 -26.52
CA PRO A 636 3.89 20.44 -25.95
C PRO A 636 2.67 19.66 -26.47
N ASP A 637 2.81 18.33 -26.54
CA ASP A 637 1.72 17.41 -26.91
C ASP A 637 0.52 17.51 -25.95
N LYS A 638 -0.65 17.06 -26.42
CA LYS A 638 -1.92 17.23 -25.69
C LYS A 638 -1.90 16.67 -24.27
N ASP A 639 -1.21 15.55 -24.08
CA ASP A 639 -1.13 14.80 -22.82
C ASP A 639 0.15 15.10 -22.03
N ASP A 640 1.00 16.03 -22.50
CA ASP A 640 2.26 16.35 -21.82
C ASP A 640 2.02 17.32 -20.63
N PRO A 641 2.63 17.05 -19.45
CA PRO A 641 2.44 17.88 -18.26
C PRO A 641 2.90 19.34 -18.42
N LEU A 642 3.73 19.65 -19.41
CA LEU A 642 4.20 21.01 -19.67
C LEU A 642 3.23 21.85 -20.52
N ARG A 643 2.16 21.25 -21.04
CA ARG A 643 1.17 21.98 -21.85
C ARG A 643 0.46 23.04 -21.01
N GLY A 644 0.50 24.30 -21.47
CA GLY A 644 -0.08 25.44 -20.76
C GLY A 644 0.76 25.97 -19.59
N VAL A 645 1.86 25.30 -19.25
CA VAL A 645 2.84 25.75 -18.25
C VAL A 645 4.08 26.34 -18.92
N LEU A 646 4.50 25.73 -20.03
CA LEU A 646 5.71 26.12 -20.75
C LEU A 646 5.48 27.36 -21.63
N GLU A 647 6.29 28.38 -21.43
CA GLU A 647 6.39 29.52 -22.34
C GLU A 647 7.39 29.22 -23.48
N ALA A 648 7.00 29.53 -24.72
CA ALA A 648 7.86 29.36 -25.88
C ALA A 648 9.08 30.30 -25.78
N LYS A 649 10.29 29.73 -25.73
CA LYS A 649 11.56 30.47 -25.61
C LYS A 649 12.24 30.74 -26.95
N LEU A 650 11.78 30.07 -28.01
CA LEU A 650 12.32 30.18 -29.37
C LEU A 650 11.32 30.93 -30.26
N LYS A 651 11.86 31.55 -31.30
CA LYS A 651 11.09 32.25 -32.33
C LYS A 651 11.18 31.48 -33.63
N SER A 652 10.26 31.68 -34.55
CA SER A 652 10.33 31.06 -35.88
C SER A 652 11.63 31.38 -36.65
N GLU A 653 12.30 32.49 -36.35
CA GLU A 653 13.65 32.83 -36.87
C GLU A 653 14.70 31.76 -36.50
N ASP A 654 14.50 31.05 -35.39
CA ASP A 654 15.37 29.97 -34.92
C ASP A 654 15.19 28.67 -35.76
N TYR A 655 14.16 28.60 -36.62
CA TYR A 655 13.78 27.44 -37.45
C TYR A 655 13.99 27.70 -38.95
N GLY A 656 15.15 28.29 -39.30
CA GLY A 656 15.51 28.54 -40.69
C GLY A 656 15.61 27.26 -41.54
N LEU A 657 15.28 27.39 -42.83
CA LEU A 657 15.27 26.29 -43.80
C LEU A 657 16.62 25.58 -43.89
N ASP A 658 17.75 26.30 -43.80
CA ASP A 658 19.09 25.72 -43.89
C ASP A 658 19.36 24.65 -42.82
N ARG A 659 18.79 24.81 -41.62
CA ARG A 659 18.93 23.85 -40.50
C ARG A 659 18.05 22.61 -40.70
N ALA A 660 16.84 22.80 -41.23
CA ALA A 660 15.85 21.73 -41.37
C ALA A 660 15.98 20.92 -42.67
N ARG A 661 16.46 21.54 -43.77
CA ARG A 661 16.46 20.96 -45.12
C ARG A 661 17.18 19.62 -45.19
N GLY A 662 18.37 19.51 -44.60
CA GLY A 662 19.12 18.26 -44.55
C GLY A 662 18.45 17.16 -43.72
N LEU A 663 17.72 17.55 -42.67
CA LEU A 663 17.08 16.62 -41.73
C LEU A 663 15.80 15.99 -42.29
N LEU A 664 15.12 16.67 -43.22
CA LEU A 664 13.91 16.16 -43.89
C LEU A 664 14.20 14.90 -44.74
N LEU A 665 15.44 14.74 -45.20
CA LEU A 665 15.88 13.62 -46.03
C LEU A 665 16.91 12.72 -45.33
N ASP A 666 17.09 12.88 -44.01
CA ASP A 666 18.02 12.07 -43.21
C ASP A 666 17.63 10.58 -43.28
N PRO A 667 18.59 9.63 -43.37
CA PRO A 667 18.29 8.21 -43.38
C PRO A 667 17.55 7.72 -42.11
N ARG A 668 17.72 8.40 -40.98
CA ARG A 668 17.13 8.02 -39.70
C ARG A 668 15.69 8.52 -39.56
N PRO A 669 14.73 7.63 -39.22
CA PRO A 669 13.31 7.99 -39.19
C PRO A 669 12.94 8.97 -38.07
N ASP A 670 13.59 8.93 -36.90
CA ASP A 670 13.35 9.85 -35.79
C ASP A 670 13.72 11.29 -36.15
N VAL A 671 14.87 11.49 -36.80
CA VAL A 671 15.31 12.80 -37.29
C VAL A 671 14.35 13.35 -38.33
N ARG A 672 13.87 12.52 -39.26
CA ARG A 672 12.85 12.94 -40.23
C ARG A 672 11.52 13.30 -39.59
N ARG A 673 11.06 12.57 -38.55
CA ARG A 673 9.83 12.89 -37.82
C ARG A 673 9.93 14.24 -37.14
N PHE A 674 11.06 14.52 -36.49
CA PHE A 674 11.34 15.83 -35.90
C PHE A 674 11.34 16.93 -36.97
N ALA A 675 12.09 16.75 -38.06
CA ALA A 675 12.15 17.74 -39.13
C ALA A 675 10.79 17.96 -39.80
N ALA A 676 9.99 16.91 -39.96
CA ALA A 676 8.63 16.97 -40.48
C ALA A 676 7.68 17.72 -39.53
N ALA A 677 7.82 17.55 -38.21
CA ALA A 677 7.02 18.30 -37.23
C ALA A 677 7.30 19.81 -37.32
N VAL A 678 8.57 20.20 -37.43
CA VAL A 678 8.96 21.61 -37.65
C VAL A 678 8.44 22.12 -39.00
N ALA A 679 8.69 21.36 -40.08
CA ALA A 679 8.26 21.75 -41.42
C ALA A 679 6.73 21.89 -41.53
N GLY A 680 5.95 21.09 -40.80
CA GLY A 680 4.49 21.21 -40.79
C GLY A 680 3.96 22.60 -40.40
N GLN A 681 4.73 23.39 -39.63
CA GLN A 681 4.39 24.76 -39.26
C GLN A 681 5.18 25.82 -40.03
N GLU A 682 6.44 25.56 -40.38
CA GLU A 682 7.34 26.57 -40.95
C GLU A 682 7.47 26.50 -42.48
N LEU A 683 7.02 25.42 -43.13
CA LEU A 683 7.21 25.22 -44.58
C LEU A 683 6.55 26.30 -45.44
N VAL A 684 5.37 26.78 -45.06
CA VAL A 684 4.70 27.87 -45.78
C VAL A 684 5.45 29.19 -45.59
N ARG A 685 5.96 29.45 -44.37
CA ARG A 685 6.76 30.63 -44.05
C ARG A 685 8.11 30.65 -44.79
N TRP A 686 8.72 29.49 -44.99
CA TRP A 686 9.96 29.38 -45.79
C TRP A 686 9.76 29.79 -47.25
N GLY A 687 8.53 29.80 -47.77
CA GLY A 687 8.19 30.30 -49.10
C GLY A 687 8.68 29.46 -50.27
N ASP A 688 9.27 28.29 -50.00
CA ASP A 688 9.84 27.40 -51.03
C ASP A 688 8.78 26.42 -51.55
N ARG A 689 7.99 26.88 -52.53
CA ARG A 689 6.93 26.09 -53.17
C ARG A 689 7.46 24.81 -53.84
N ASP A 690 8.66 24.84 -54.42
CA ASP A 690 9.24 23.68 -55.10
C ASP A 690 9.65 22.59 -54.10
N LEU A 691 10.13 22.99 -52.91
CA LEU A 691 10.38 22.06 -51.81
C LEU A 691 9.12 21.30 -51.40
N VAL A 692 7.95 21.93 -51.37
CA VAL A 692 6.69 21.25 -51.03
C VAL A 692 6.40 20.09 -51.99
N TYR A 693 6.56 20.31 -53.30
CA TYR A 693 6.40 19.28 -54.31
C TYR A 693 7.48 18.18 -54.19
N ALA A 694 8.73 18.56 -53.92
CA ALA A 694 9.82 17.60 -53.70
C ALA A 694 9.57 16.71 -52.48
N LEU A 695 9.05 17.29 -51.38
CA LEU A 695 8.66 16.54 -50.19
C LEU A 695 7.48 15.61 -50.50
N ALA A 696 6.42 16.09 -51.15
CA ALA A 696 5.27 15.28 -51.56
C ALA A 696 5.62 14.13 -52.52
N ALA A 697 6.74 14.23 -53.23
CA ALA A 697 7.30 13.19 -54.09
C ALA A 697 8.36 12.31 -53.40
N SER A 698 8.72 12.56 -52.14
CA SER A 698 9.77 11.84 -51.42
C SER A 698 9.44 10.35 -51.22
N ASP A 699 10.46 9.50 -51.24
CA ASP A 699 10.34 8.07 -50.90
C ASP A 699 10.04 7.85 -49.41
N TYR A 700 10.47 8.77 -48.55
CA TYR A 700 10.23 8.69 -47.11
C TYR A 700 8.81 9.15 -46.75
N LYS A 701 8.14 8.39 -45.87
CA LYS A 701 6.75 8.65 -45.47
C LYS A 701 6.59 9.99 -44.75
N GLU A 702 7.52 10.34 -43.87
CA GLU A 702 7.44 11.54 -43.03
C GLU A 702 7.42 12.85 -43.85
N PRO A 703 8.44 13.17 -44.68
CA PRO A 703 8.42 14.36 -45.52
C PRO A 703 7.27 14.35 -46.53
N ARG A 704 6.94 13.18 -47.10
CA ARG A 704 5.83 13.02 -48.05
C ARG A 704 4.48 13.42 -47.47
N LYS A 705 4.22 13.01 -46.24
CA LYS A 705 2.98 13.36 -45.53
C LYS A 705 2.84 14.88 -45.41
N ILE A 706 3.88 15.57 -44.94
CA ILE A 706 3.83 17.03 -44.74
C ILE A 706 3.71 17.78 -46.07
N GLY A 707 4.51 17.41 -47.08
CA GLY A 707 4.38 18.02 -48.41
C GLY A 707 2.97 17.84 -48.99
N SER A 708 2.38 16.67 -48.79
CA SER A 708 1.01 16.36 -49.24
C SER A 708 -0.06 17.14 -48.47
N GLU A 709 0.08 17.26 -47.15
CA GLU A 709 -0.82 18.06 -46.30
C GLU A 709 -0.81 19.53 -46.71
N VAL A 710 0.37 20.11 -46.93
CA VAL A 710 0.49 21.51 -47.36
C VAL A 710 -0.15 21.68 -48.74
N LEU A 711 0.11 20.81 -49.71
CA LEU A 711 -0.56 20.90 -51.01
C LEU A 711 -2.09 20.82 -50.89
N LEU A 712 -2.62 19.85 -50.14
CA LEU A 712 -4.07 19.66 -49.99
C LEU A 712 -4.77 20.83 -49.29
N SER A 713 -4.05 21.54 -48.42
CA SER A 713 -4.55 22.74 -47.74
C SER A 713 -4.63 23.97 -48.64
N ILE A 714 -4.08 23.94 -49.86
CA ILE A 714 -4.19 25.06 -50.79
C ILE A 714 -5.68 25.32 -51.08
N GLY A 715 -6.13 26.53 -50.81
CA GLY A 715 -7.54 26.94 -50.97
C GLY A 715 -8.50 26.38 -49.91
N GLU A 716 -8.00 25.96 -48.74
CA GLU A 716 -8.76 25.80 -47.49
C GLU A 716 -8.50 26.99 -46.57
N GLU A 717 -9.53 27.47 -45.86
CA GLU A 717 -9.33 28.37 -44.73
C GLU A 717 -9.15 27.52 -43.47
N HIS A 718 -7.98 27.61 -42.84
CA HIS A 718 -7.67 26.99 -41.54
C HIS A 718 -7.30 28.08 -40.53
N ASP A 719 -7.96 28.10 -39.36
CA ASP A 719 -7.72 29.11 -38.32
C ASP A 719 -6.34 29.00 -37.64
N ASP A 720 -5.73 27.81 -37.62
CA ASP A 720 -4.56 27.48 -36.79
C ASP A 720 -3.26 27.17 -37.57
N LYS A 721 -3.26 27.25 -38.91
CA LYS A 721 -2.08 26.94 -39.74
C LYS A 721 -1.85 27.99 -40.82
N PRO A 722 -0.58 28.30 -41.16
CA PRO A 722 -0.30 29.16 -42.28
C PRO A 722 -0.79 28.51 -43.58
N THR A 723 -1.77 29.14 -44.22
CA THR A 723 -2.40 28.62 -45.44
C THR A 723 -1.55 28.99 -46.66
N PRO A 724 -1.13 28.00 -47.49
CA PRO A 724 -0.40 28.29 -48.72
C PRO A 724 -1.32 28.96 -49.74
N PRO A 725 -0.86 30.04 -50.41
CA PRO A 725 -1.68 30.74 -51.38
C PRO A 725 -1.93 29.91 -52.64
N VAL A 726 -3.05 30.21 -53.33
CA VAL A 726 -3.54 29.43 -54.50
C VAL A 726 -2.54 29.44 -55.66
N ASP A 727 -1.72 30.47 -55.77
CA ASP A 727 -0.64 30.60 -56.77
C ASP A 727 0.49 29.56 -56.59
N TRP A 728 0.51 28.81 -55.48
CA TRP A 728 1.40 27.67 -55.29
C TRP A 728 0.97 26.44 -56.10
N LEU A 729 -0.25 26.43 -56.65
CA LEU A 729 -0.70 25.43 -57.62
C LEU A 729 0.00 25.64 -58.95
N ILE A 730 1.06 24.88 -59.18
CA ILE A 730 1.78 24.88 -60.45
C ILE A 730 1.28 23.69 -61.25
N PRO A 731 0.53 23.89 -62.35
CA PRO A 731 -0.08 22.79 -63.09
C PRO A 731 0.96 21.75 -63.56
N ALA A 732 2.09 22.19 -64.10
CA ALA A 732 3.16 21.27 -64.50
C ALA A 732 3.65 20.37 -63.33
N ARG A 733 3.70 20.90 -62.10
CA ARG A 733 4.12 20.16 -60.90
C ARG A 733 3.04 19.21 -60.39
N VAL A 734 1.79 19.63 -60.36
CA VAL A 734 0.65 18.81 -59.92
C VAL A 734 0.45 17.61 -60.85
N PHE A 735 0.49 17.83 -62.17
CA PHE A 735 0.32 16.74 -63.13
C PHE A 735 1.52 15.78 -63.15
N ALA A 736 2.74 16.28 -62.92
CA ALA A 736 3.89 15.41 -62.73
C ALA A 736 3.76 14.57 -61.45
N LEU A 737 3.25 15.14 -60.35
CA LEU A 737 2.97 14.41 -59.10
C LEU A 737 1.91 13.32 -59.30
N ALA A 738 0.92 13.53 -60.17
CA ALA A 738 -0.08 12.54 -60.57
C ALA A 738 0.52 11.31 -61.28
N GLU A 739 1.76 11.41 -61.78
CA GLU A 739 2.52 10.32 -62.39
C GLU A 739 3.63 9.74 -61.48
N SER A 740 3.66 10.13 -60.20
CA SER A 740 4.61 9.61 -59.21
C SER A 740 4.57 8.09 -59.09
N ALA A 741 5.71 7.45 -58.81
CA ALA A 741 5.77 6.02 -58.50
C ALA A 741 5.00 5.69 -57.20
N VAL A 742 4.89 6.65 -56.29
CA VAL A 742 4.21 6.49 -55.00
C VAL A 742 2.71 6.76 -55.15
N LYS A 743 1.88 5.75 -54.84
CA LYS A 743 0.41 5.83 -54.97
C LYS A 743 -0.20 7.01 -54.21
N SER A 744 0.21 7.24 -52.96
CA SER A 744 -0.33 8.35 -52.14
C SER A 744 -0.08 9.73 -52.75
N SER A 745 1.06 9.91 -53.44
CA SER A 745 1.36 11.17 -54.12
C SER A 745 0.45 11.38 -55.34
N ARG A 746 0.11 10.30 -56.06
CA ARG A 746 -0.86 10.35 -57.16
C ARG A 746 -2.26 10.72 -56.68
N GLU A 747 -2.69 10.14 -55.56
CA GLU A 747 -3.99 10.43 -54.94
C GLU A 747 -4.09 11.90 -54.50
N VAL A 748 -3.02 12.45 -53.92
CA VAL A 748 -2.92 13.88 -53.56
C VAL A 748 -3.06 14.75 -54.81
N ALA A 749 -2.32 14.44 -55.87
CA ALA A 749 -2.44 15.16 -57.13
C ALA A 749 -3.84 15.09 -57.74
N SER A 750 -4.48 13.92 -57.73
CA SER A 750 -5.88 13.76 -58.16
C SER A 750 -6.85 14.58 -57.33
N ALA A 751 -6.67 14.63 -56.00
CA ALA A 751 -7.49 15.46 -55.13
C ALA A 751 -7.34 16.96 -55.46
N LEU A 752 -6.11 17.43 -55.68
CA LEU A 752 -5.84 18.81 -56.12
C LEU A 752 -6.49 19.11 -57.46
N ILE A 753 -6.36 18.21 -58.44
CA ILE A 753 -6.94 18.37 -59.78
C ILE A 753 -8.46 18.41 -59.72
N ARG A 754 -9.10 17.57 -58.89
CA ARG A 754 -10.56 17.59 -58.71
C ARG A 754 -11.02 18.88 -58.05
N ARG A 755 -10.34 19.33 -56.99
CA ARG A 755 -10.70 20.51 -56.21
C ARG A 755 -10.46 21.82 -56.97
N HIS A 756 -9.31 21.92 -57.61
CA HIS A 756 -8.83 23.13 -58.29
C HIS A 756 -8.86 22.98 -59.81
N TYR A 757 -9.85 22.22 -60.31
CA TYR A 757 -9.99 21.84 -61.70
C TYR A 757 -9.82 23.00 -62.69
N ARG A 758 -10.43 24.16 -62.37
CA ARG A 758 -10.34 25.37 -63.19
C ARG A 758 -8.95 26.00 -63.16
N ALA A 759 -8.38 26.19 -61.96
CA ALA A 759 -7.06 26.81 -61.78
C ALA A 759 -5.94 25.96 -62.40
N LEU A 760 -6.15 24.65 -62.51
CA LEU A 760 -5.17 23.70 -63.03
C LEU A 760 -5.31 23.44 -64.54
N GLY A 761 -6.14 24.18 -65.26
CA GLY A 761 -6.23 24.16 -66.73
C GLY A 761 -7.33 23.27 -67.32
N GLY A 762 -8.33 22.88 -66.52
CA GLY A 762 -9.61 22.37 -67.01
C GLY A 762 -9.51 21.11 -67.90
N ALA A 763 -10.40 21.04 -68.89
CA ALA A 763 -10.55 19.85 -69.73
C ALA A 763 -9.28 19.61 -70.58
N ALA A 764 -8.68 20.70 -71.06
CA ALA A 764 -7.51 20.68 -71.91
C ALA A 764 -6.32 19.94 -71.26
N ARG A 765 -6.12 20.07 -69.95
CA ARG A 765 -5.04 19.37 -69.24
C ARG A 765 -5.39 17.96 -68.76
N LEU A 766 -6.67 17.60 -68.59
CA LEU A 766 -7.05 16.22 -68.26
C LEU A 766 -6.67 15.21 -69.34
N ALA A 767 -6.62 15.65 -70.61
CA ALA A 767 -6.13 14.83 -71.71
C ALA A 767 -4.73 14.24 -71.42
N TRP A 768 -3.88 14.98 -70.69
CA TRP A 768 -2.56 14.50 -70.27
C TRP A 768 -2.65 13.27 -69.35
N LEU A 769 -3.58 13.26 -68.39
CA LEU A 769 -3.75 12.12 -67.47
C LEU A 769 -4.46 10.93 -68.12
N MET A 770 -5.26 11.15 -69.17
CA MET A 770 -5.91 10.07 -69.93
C MET A 770 -4.90 9.17 -70.65
N GLU A 771 -3.70 9.69 -70.92
CA GLU A 771 -2.58 8.93 -71.48
C GLU A 771 -1.65 8.33 -70.40
N SER A 772 -2.00 8.48 -69.12
CA SER A 772 -1.19 7.97 -68.02
C SER A 772 -1.02 6.44 -68.16
N PRO A 773 0.14 5.89 -67.81
CA PRO A 773 0.32 4.44 -67.65
C PRO A 773 -0.57 3.76 -66.62
N ASP A 774 -0.96 4.50 -65.59
CA ASP A 774 -1.54 4.00 -64.38
C ASP A 774 -3.04 4.00 -64.62
N ARG A 775 -3.65 2.82 -64.49
CA ARG A 775 -5.06 2.64 -64.82
C ARG A 775 -5.95 3.47 -63.91
N GLU A 776 -5.59 3.65 -62.64
CA GLU A 776 -6.38 4.44 -61.68
C GLU A 776 -6.36 5.92 -62.07
N VAL A 777 -5.19 6.44 -62.49
CA VAL A 777 -5.05 7.84 -62.96
C VAL A 777 -5.86 8.09 -64.24
N ARG A 778 -5.83 7.16 -65.20
CA ARG A 778 -6.67 7.26 -66.41
C ARG A 778 -8.16 7.25 -66.08
N LEU A 779 -8.59 6.33 -65.20
CA LEU A 779 -9.98 6.21 -64.78
C LEU A 779 -10.45 7.46 -64.04
N PHE A 780 -9.61 8.01 -63.16
CA PHE A 780 -9.86 9.29 -62.52
C PHE A 780 -10.05 10.42 -63.53
N ALA A 781 -9.17 10.54 -64.53
CA ALA A 781 -9.25 11.61 -65.53
C ALA A 781 -10.53 11.52 -66.38
N VAL A 782 -10.91 10.31 -66.83
CA VAL A 782 -12.13 10.09 -67.62
C VAL A 782 -13.39 10.34 -66.78
N ARG A 783 -13.42 9.85 -65.53
CA ARG A 783 -14.54 10.10 -64.61
C ARG A 783 -14.67 11.57 -64.25
N LEU A 784 -13.58 12.26 -63.94
CA LEU A 784 -13.63 13.68 -63.59
C LEU A 784 -14.09 14.52 -64.78
N LEU A 785 -13.65 14.18 -66.01
CA LEU A 785 -14.17 14.84 -67.22
C LEU A 785 -15.69 14.65 -67.33
N TRP A 786 -16.19 13.43 -67.10
CA TRP A 786 -17.63 13.17 -67.13
C TRP A 786 -18.38 13.89 -66.00
N GLU A 787 -17.88 13.85 -64.77
CA GLU A 787 -18.45 14.54 -63.60
C GLU A 787 -18.61 16.05 -63.83
N GLN A 788 -17.62 16.71 -64.42
CA GLN A 788 -17.64 18.17 -64.62
C GLN A 788 -18.49 18.61 -65.82
N HIS A 789 -18.61 17.76 -66.86
CA HIS A 789 -19.21 18.11 -68.15
C HIS A 789 -20.40 17.26 -68.58
N ARG A 790 -20.99 16.45 -67.68
CA ARG A 790 -22.22 15.71 -67.96
C ARG A 790 -23.35 16.70 -68.32
N PRO A 791 -24.03 16.51 -69.47
CA PRO A 791 -25.18 17.33 -69.83
C PRO A 791 -26.32 17.14 -68.83
N GLU A 792 -26.86 18.21 -68.25
CA GLU A 792 -28.02 18.14 -67.36
C GLU A 792 -29.31 17.97 -68.17
N THR A 793 -30.00 16.83 -68.05
CA THR A 793 -31.34 16.65 -68.62
C THR A 793 -32.39 17.08 -67.59
N ILE A 794 -33.09 18.19 -67.84
CA ILE A 794 -34.31 18.54 -67.10
C ILE A 794 -35.43 17.58 -67.57
N PRO A 795 -36.12 16.84 -66.68
CA PRO A 795 -37.15 15.89 -67.09
C PRO A 795 -38.35 16.56 -67.78
N ALA A 796 -38.86 15.96 -68.86
CA ALA A 796 -40.00 16.46 -69.62
C ALA A 796 -41.32 16.56 -68.82
N SER A 797 -41.41 15.93 -67.65
CA SER A 797 -42.55 15.98 -66.72
C SER A 797 -42.49 17.11 -65.70
N TRP A 798 -41.47 17.98 -65.74
CA TRP A 798 -41.36 19.11 -64.83
C TRP A 798 -42.17 20.31 -65.33
N THR A 799 -43.31 20.59 -64.72
CA THR A 799 -44.03 21.86 -64.89
C THR A 799 -43.88 22.74 -63.64
N PRO A 800 -43.50 24.03 -63.78
CA PRO A 800 -43.34 24.92 -62.65
C PRO A 800 -44.68 25.13 -61.93
N LYS A 801 -44.72 24.98 -60.61
CA LYS A 801 -45.91 25.24 -59.80
C LYS A 801 -46.31 26.71 -59.94
N LYS A 802 -47.47 26.98 -60.52
CA LYS A 802 -48.13 28.30 -60.49
C LYS A 802 -48.71 28.53 -59.09
N GLY A 803 -47.94 29.18 -58.22
CA GLY A 803 -48.47 29.83 -57.01
C GLY A 803 -48.57 31.35 -57.25
N PRO A 804 -49.49 32.07 -56.59
CA PRO A 804 -49.61 33.51 -56.74
C PRO A 804 -48.35 34.17 -56.18
N GLY A 805 -47.57 34.85 -57.02
CA GLY A 805 -46.37 35.59 -56.61
C GLY A 805 -45.07 35.28 -57.37
N VAL A 806 -45.06 34.34 -58.34
CA VAL A 806 -43.87 34.09 -59.17
C VAL A 806 -43.89 34.98 -60.43
N PRO A 807 -42.86 35.79 -60.71
CA PRO A 807 -42.81 36.65 -61.89
C PRO A 807 -42.70 35.84 -63.20
N SER A 808 -43.23 36.39 -64.29
CA SER A 808 -43.35 35.69 -65.57
C SER A 808 -41.99 35.40 -66.23
N ARG A 809 -41.99 34.41 -67.14
CA ARG A 809 -40.86 33.84 -67.90
C ARG A 809 -39.93 34.85 -68.62
N ALA A 810 -40.32 36.11 -68.75
CA ALA A 810 -39.47 37.17 -69.30
C ALA A 810 -38.51 37.80 -68.27
N GLN A 811 -38.86 37.79 -66.97
CA GLN A 811 -38.00 38.35 -65.92
C GLN A 811 -36.95 37.36 -65.43
N ALA A 812 -37.27 36.06 -65.40
CA ALA A 812 -36.30 34.99 -65.08
C ALA A 812 -35.21 34.80 -66.15
N LYS A 813 -35.43 35.30 -67.38
CA LYS A 813 -34.41 35.26 -68.45
C LYS A 813 -33.42 36.42 -68.37
N VAL A 814 -33.71 37.47 -67.60
CA VAL A 814 -32.85 38.65 -67.46
C VAL A 814 -31.95 38.55 -66.22
N GLU A 815 -32.44 38.00 -65.10
CA GLU A 815 -31.62 37.84 -63.89
C GLU A 815 -30.63 36.67 -63.93
N VAL A 816 -30.94 35.58 -64.66
CA VAL A 816 -30.02 34.44 -64.82
C VAL A 816 -28.86 34.76 -65.78
N LEU A 817 -29.02 35.77 -66.66
CA LEU A 817 -27.98 36.22 -67.58
C LEU A 817 -27.03 37.28 -66.97
N ALA A 818 -27.27 37.74 -65.73
CA ALA A 818 -26.52 38.84 -65.13
C ALA A 818 -25.52 38.43 -64.01
N SER A 819 -25.34 37.14 -63.72
CA SER A 819 -24.43 36.69 -62.65
C SER A 819 -23.62 35.43 -62.96
N ALA A 820 -23.37 35.12 -64.23
CA ALA A 820 -22.36 34.14 -64.62
C ALA A 820 -21.02 34.88 -64.87
N PRO A 821 -19.95 34.64 -64.09
CA PRO A 821 -18.62 35.08 -64.48
C PRO A 821 -18.24 34.39 -65.81
N GLU A 822 -17.71 35.19 -66.74
CA GLU A 822 -17.34 34.80 -68.11
C GLU A 822 -16.43 33.56 -68.12
N GLY A 823 -16.76 32.58 -68.97
CA GLY A 823 -15.93 31.40 -69.24
C GLY A 823 -16.49 30.07 -68.73
N SER A 824 -17.77 29.77 -69.01
CA SER A 824 -18.32 28.42 -68.76
C SER A 824 -17.71 27.40 -69.73
N GLU A 825 -16.61 26.76 -69.32
CA GLU A 825 -16.02 25.62 -70.03
C GLU A 825 -16.84 24.32 -69.93
N ARG A 826 -18.10 24.37 -69.44
CA ARG A 826 -18.98 23.19 -69.57
C ARG A 826 -19.29 23.01 -71.04
N PHE A 827 -19.08 21.80 -71.55
CA PHE A 827 -19.54 21.46 -72.90
C PHE A 827 -21.05 21.73 -73.01
N GLU A 828 -21.43 22.68 -73.88
CA GLU A 828 -22.82 23.15 -74.02
C GLU A 828 -23.78 22.01 -74.44
N THR A 829 -23.24 20.98 -75.09
CA THR A 829 -24.00 19.83 -75.58
C THR A 829 -23.20 18.53 -75.41
N GLY A 830 -23.90 17.40 -75.35
CA GLY A 830 -23.27 16.07 -75.40
C GLY A 830 -22.43 15.84 -76.67
N GLU A 831 -22.66 16.62 -77.72
CA GLU A 831 -21.89 16.59 -78.97
C GLU A 831 -20.52 17.26 -78.83
N ALA A 832 -20.41 18.35 -78.05
CA ALA A 832 -19.11 18.96 -77.77
C ALA A 832 -18.22 18.06 -76.88
N LEU A 833 -18.81 17.35 -75.90
CA LEU A 833 -18.11 16.33 -75.12
C LEU A 833 -17.68 15.14 -76.00
N ARG A 834 -18.57 14.69 -76.91
CA ARG A 834 -18.24 13.66 -77.91
C ARG A 834 -17.06 14.09 -78.78
N GLN A 835 -17.06 15.33 -79.27
CA GLN A 835 -15.99 15.87 -80.10
C GLN A 835 -14.67 15.98 -79.32
N PHE A 836 -14.70 16.29 -78.02
CA PHE A 836 -13.52 16.29 -77.17
C PHE A 836 -12.96 14.87 -76.96
N LEU A 837 -13.81 13.90 -76.59
CA LEU A 837 -13.41 12.49 -76.48
C LEU A 837 -12.84 11.95 -77.80
N ARG A 838 -13.49 12.30 -78.91
CA ARG A 838 -13.00 12.04 -80.26
C ARG A 838 -11.63 12.70 -80.49
N THR A 839 -11.43 13.94 -80.07
CA THR A 839 -10.13 14.62 -80.20
C THR A 839 -9.03 13.95 -79.37
N VAL A 840 -9.33 13.49 -78.16
CA VAL A 840 -8.35 12.78 -77.32
C VAL A 840 -8.04 11.37 -77.85
N MET A 841 -9.03 10.65 -78.38
CA MET A 841 -8.86 9.28 -78.91
C MET A 841 -8.28 9.26 -80.33
N PHE A 842 -8.75 10.14 -81.22
CA PHE A 842 -8.34 10.22 -82.63
C PHE A 842 -7.19 11.20 -82.88
N GLY A 843 -7.05 12.24 -82.07
CA GLY A 843 -6.02 13.26 -82.26
C GLY A 843 -4.60 12.75 -82.09
N LEU A 844 -3.66 13.46 -82.72
CA LEU A 844 -2.29 13.54 -82.24
C LEU A 844 -2.27 14.52 -81.05
N PRO A 845 -1.54 14.24 -79.96
CA PRO A 845 -1.69 14.99 -78.72
C PRO A 845 -1.49 16.50 -78.92
N PRO A 846 -2.44 17.37 -78.54
CA PRO A 846 -2.17 18.79 -78.44
C PRO A 846 -1.22 19.00 -77.25
N GLY A 847 0.05 19.35 -77.52
CA GLY A 847 1.03 19.62 -76.45
C GLY A 847 2.44 19.08 -76.64
N ARG A 848 2.86 18.61 -77.83
CA ARG A 848 4.30 18.34 -78.08
C ARG A 848 5.20 19.60 -78.08
N THR A 849 4.63 20.81 -77.93
CA THR A 849 5.35 22.09 -77.99
C THR A 849 5.69 22.71 -76.63
N GLU A 850 5.10 22.28 -75.50
CA GLU A 850 5.61 22.65 -74.18
C GLU A 850 6.66 21.62 -73.73
N ARG A 851 7.95 21.99 -73.76
CA ARG A 851 9.02 21.16 -73.18
C ARG A 851 8.74 20.96 -71.69
N ARG A 852 8.47 19.70 -71.32
CA ARG A 852 8.26 19.26 -69.93
C ARG A 852 9.50 19.58 -69.08
N GLU A 853 9.40 20.48 -68.11
CA GLU A 853 10.47 20.67 -67.13
C GLU A 853 10.58 19.42 -66.24
N PRO A 854 11.75 18.75 -66.18
CA PRO A 854 11.93 17.59 -65.33
C PRO A 854 11.85 17.99 -63.86
N ILE A 855 11.05 17.27 -63.07
CA ILE A 855 11.14 17.30 -61.61
C ILE A 855 12.16 16.25 -61.20
N ALA A 856 13.16 16.62 -60.42
CA ALA A 856 14.09 15.66 -59.83
C ALA A 856 13.30 14.62 -59.01
N GLY A 857 13.49 13.33 -59.32
CA GLY A 857 12.83 12.22 -58.61
C GLY A 857 11.59 11.61 -59.29
N LEU A 858 11.12 12.14 -60.42
CA LEU A 858 10.01 11.54 -61.18
C LEU A 858 10.48 10.85 -62.48
N PRO A 859 9.91 9.69 -62.85
CA PRO A 859 10.32 8.96 -64.05
C PRO A 859 9.94 9.70 -65.34
N LYS A 860 10.90 9.89 -66.24
CA LYS A 860 10.64 10.34 -67.63
C LYS A 860 9.84 9.27 -68.36
N ARG A 861 8.66 9.60 -68.87
CA ARG A 861 7.81 8.63 -69.57
C ARG A 861 7.73 8.83 -71.09
N GLN A 862 7.88 7.72 -71.82
CA GLN A 862 7.39 7.54 -73.19
C GLN A 862 6.67 6.19 -73.28
N LEU A 863 5.33 6.17 -73.19
CA LEU A 863 4.55 5.07 -73.76
C LEU A 863 4.40 5.33 -75.26
N ALA A 864 4.38 4.26 -76.08
CA ALA A 864 4.02 4.39 -77.48
C ALA A 864 2.54 4.80 -77.60
N ALA A 865 2.22 5.70 -78.53
CA ALA A 865 0.88 6.28 -78.66
C ALA A 865 -0.23 5.23 -78.81
N SER A 866 0.04 4.14 -79.54
CA SER A 866 -0.89 3.02 -79.73
C SER A 866 -1.21 2.27 -78.44
N GLU A 867 -0.25 2.16 -77.52
CA GLU A 867 -0.48 1.48 -76.25
C GLU A 867 -1.27 2.36 -75.26
N GLY A 868 -1.03 3.67 -75.28
CA GLY A 868 -1.83 4.65 -74.53
C GLY A 868 -3.30 4.65 -74.97
N LYS A 869 -3.54 4.70 -76.30
CA LYS A 869 -4.90 4.70 -76.88
C LYS A 869 -5.68 3.43 -76.55
N ARG A 870 -5.07 2.25 -76.70
CA ARG A 870 -5.69 0.97 -76.30
C ARG A 870 -6.11 0.98 -74.82
N ARG A 871 -5.23 1.45 -73.94
CA ARG A 871 -5.48 1.51 -72.49
C ARG A 871 -6.53 2.55 -72.09
N LEU A 872 -6.70 3.61 -72.88
CA LEU A 872 -7.77 4.61 -72.70
C LEU A 872 -9.13 4.02 -73.10
N VAL A 873 -9.20 3.29 -74.22
CA VAL A 873 -10.42 2.59 -74.68
C VAL A 873 -10.98 1.67 -73.59
N GLU A 874 -10.13 0.93 -72.88
CA GLU A 874 -10.54 0.06 -71.78
C GLU A 874 -11.20 0.82 -70.62
N VAL A 875 -10.69 2.00 -70.29
CA VAL A 875 -11.22 2.83 -69.20
C VAL A 875 -12.52 3.52 -69.59
N VAL A 876 -12.60 4.03 -70.83
CA VAL A 876 -13.82 4.60 -71.41
C VAL A 876 -14.93 3.56 -71.45
N ARG A 877 -14.59 2.32 -71.85
CA ARG A 877 -15.50 1.17 -71.77
C ARG A 877 -15.99 0.95 -70.35
N ASP A 878 -15.10 0.88 -69.37
CA ASP A 878 -15.47 0.54 -68.00
C ASP A 878 -16.45 1.57 -67.44
N LEU A 879 -16.23 2.88 -67.68
CA LEU A 879 -17.18 3.92 -67.29
C LEU A 879 -18.51 3.81 -68.07
N ALA A 880 -18.48 3.47 -69.36
CA ALA A 880 -19.69 3.29 -70.16
C ALA A 880 -20.51 2.06 -69.75
N VAL A 881 -19.86 0.99 -69.28
CA VAL A 881 -20.54 -0.17 -68.70
C VAL A 881 -21.22 0.23 -67.37
N GLU A 882 -20.57 1.07 -66.57
CA GLU A 882 -21.10 1.53 -65.28
C GLU A 882 -22.22 2.59 -65.40
N ASP A 883 -22.12 3.56 -66.31
CA ASP A 883 -23.03 4.70 -66.44
C ASP A 883 -23.77 4.67 -67.79
N GLY A 884 -25.08 4.39 -67.74
CA GLY A 884 -25.97 4.31 -68.90
C GLY A 884 -26.20 5.64 -69.63
N GLU A 885 -25.91 6.79 -69.01
CA GLU A 885 -25.98 8.11 -69.68
C GLU A 885 -24.67 8.45 -70.40
N PHE A 886 -23.53 7.95 -69.92
CA PHE A 886 -22.25 8.09 -70.62
C PHE A 886 -22.15 7.15 -71.81
N ALA A 887 -22.76 5.95 -71.70
CA ALA A 887 -22.67 4.90 -72.70
C ALA A 887 -23.06 5.32 -74.14
N PRO A 888 -24.16 6.04 -74.40
CA PRO A 888 -24.51 6.51 -75.75
C PRO A 888 -23.50 7.50 -76.34
N ILE A 889 -22.81 8.28 -75.50
CA ILE A 889 -21.77 9.23 -75.93
C ILE A 889 -20.50 8.45 -76.31
N ALA A 890 -20.08 7.51 -75.46
CA ALA A 890 -18.90 6.68 -75.66
C ALA A 890 -19.05 5.72 -76.85
N VAL A 891 -20.22 5.11 -77.04
CA VAL A 891 -20.48 4.15 -78.14
C VAL A 891 -20.23 4.77 -79.51
N VAL A 892 -20.68 6.01 -79.74
CA VAL A 892 -20.46 6.66 -81.04
C VAL A 892 -18.97 6.86 -81.32
N VAL A 893 -18.19 7.32 -80.33
CA VAL A 893 -16.74 7.50 -80.47
C VAL A 893 -16.03 6.15 -80.67
N LEU A 894 -16.48 5.10 -79.98
CA LEU A 894 -15.92 3.74 -80.08
C LEU A 894 -16.27 3.05 -81.40
N ASP A 895 -17.49 3.22 -81.93
CA ASP A 895 -17.92 2.72 -83.25
C ASP A 895 -17.12 3.39 -84.38
N GLU A 896 -16.88 4.70 -84.28
CA GLU A 896 -15.97 5.40 -85.20
C GLU A 896 -14.54 4.84 -85.10
N PHE A 897 -14.04 4.59 -83.89
CA PHE A 897 -12.66 4.14 -83.65
C PHE A 897 -12.45 2.65 -83.97
N MET A 898 -13.53 1.86 -84.07
CA MET A 898 -13.53 0.48 -84.55
C MET A 898 -12.95 0.36 -85.97
N HIS A 899 -12.87 1.44 -86.73
CA HIS A 899 -12.26 1.43 -88.06
C HIS A 899 -10.74 1.77 -88.05
N SER A 900 -10.10 1.84 -86.87
CA SER A 900 -8.65 2.05 -86.75
C SER A 900 -7.84 0.90 -87.38
N GLN A 901 -6.79 1.24 -88.14
CA GLN A 901 -5.89 0.26 -88.77
C GLN A 901 -4.94 -0.42 -87.75
N ALA A 902 -4.82 0.10 -86.53
CA ALA A 902 -4.00 -0.50 -85.49
C ALA A 902 -4.75 -1.69 -84.85
N ARG A 903 -4.27 -2.92 -85.12
CA ARG A 903 -4.90 -4.18 -84.68
C ARG A 903 -5.28 -4.21 -83.19
N GLY A 904 -4.43 -3.66 -82.31
CA GLY A 904 -4.68 -3.63 -80.86
C GLY A 904 -5.74 -2.62 -80.41
N GLU A 905 -5.97 -1.55 -81.17
CA GLU A 905 -7.01 -0.56 -80.92
C GLU A 905 -8.38 -1.07 -81.40
N TRP A 906 -8.42 -1.66 -82.60
CA TRP A 906 -9.62 -2.30 -83.16
C TRP A 906 -10.20 -3.36 -82.22
N GLN A 907 -9.36 -4.31 -81.77
CA GLN A 907 -9.80 -5.39 -80.88
C GLN A 907 -10.34 -4.86 -79.54
N ALA A 908 -9.72 -3.81 -78.99
CA ALA A 908 -10.18 -3.19 -77.76
C ALA A 908 -11.53 -2.48 -77.93
N CYS A 909 -11.77 -1.80 -79.06
CA CYS A 909 -13.06 -1.19 -79.38
C CYS A 909 -14.17 -2.22 -79.58
N VAL A 910 -13.92 -3.29 -80.35
CA VAL A 910 -14.91 -4.36 -80.55
C VAL A 910 -15.28 -5.00 -79.21
N ALA A 911 -14.30 -5.30 -78.36
CA ALA A 911 -14.55 -5.84 -77.02
C ALA A 911 -15.29 -4.84 -76.12
N ALA A 912 -15.02 -3.54 -76.26
CA ALA A 912 -15.71 -2.50 -75.50
C ALA A 912 -17.18 -2.37 -75.88
N LEU A 913 -17.47 -2.22 -77.18
CA LEU A 913 -18.82 -2.12 -77.72
C LEU A 913 -19.66 -3.36 -77.38
N ALA A 914 -19.08 -4.55 -77.46
CA ALA A 914 -19.78 -5.80 -77.15
C ALA A 914 -20.21 -5.86 -75.68
N ARG A 915 -19.35 -5.42 -74.75
CA ARG A 915 -19.67 -5.38 -73.32
C ARG A 915 -20.69 -4.30 -72.98
N ILE A 916 -20.58 -3.11 -73.55
CA ILE A 916 -21.56 -2.03 -73.35
C ILE A 916 -22.94 -2.48 -73.84
N ARG A 917 -23.02 -3.10 -75.03
CA ARG A 917 -24.27 -3.66 -75.58
C ARG A 917 -24.87 -4.76 -74.70
N ALA A 918 -24.03 -5.61 -74.09
CA ALA A 918 -24.49 -6.66 -73.20
C ALA A 918 -25.06 -6.11 -71.88
N THR A 919 -24.49 -5.02 -71.35
CA THR A 919 -24.94 -4.41 -70.09
C THR A 919 -26.15 -3.49 -70.27
N HIS A 920 -26.18 -2.68 -71.34
CA HIS A 920 -27.25 -1.72 -71.61
C HIS A 920 -28.04 -2.13 -72.85
N SER A 921 -29.06 -2.98 -72.66
CA SER A 921 -29.86 -3.57 -73.74
C SER A 921 -30.60 -2.55 -74.63
N GLY A 922 -30.76 -1.31 -74.16
CA GLY A 922 -31.38 -0.20 -74.91
C GLY A 922 -30.42 0.57 -75.82
N ILE A 923 -29.13 0.25 -75.86
CA ILE A 923 -28.12 0.97 -76.64
C ILE A 923 -27.72 0.16 -77.87
N SER A 924 -27.90 0.73 -79.06
CA SER A 924 -27.49 0.13 -80.33
C SER A 924 -26.02 0.45 -80.64
N THR A 925 -25.27 -0.55 -81.10
CA THR A 925 -23.86 -0.44 -81.56
C THR A 925 -23.74 -0.92 -83.00
N GLN A 926 -22.72 -0.51 -83.74
CA GLN A 926 -22.47 -1.00 -85.12
C GLN A 926 -21.94 -2.45 -85.20
N LEU A 927 -21.75 -3.14 -84.07
CA LEU A 927 -21.39 -4.55 -84.07
C LEU A 927 -22.49 -5.43 -84.67
N PRO A 928 -22.13 -6.49 -85.41
CA PRO A 928 -23.09 -7.48 -85.90
C PRO A 928 -23.98 -8.03 -84.76
N PRO A 929 -25.26 -8.35 -85.03
CA PRO A 929 -26.13 -8.98 -84.03
C PRO A 929 -25.47 -10.27 -83.51
N ALA A 930 -25.52 -10.48 -82.20
CA ALA A 930 -24.97 -11.70 -81.61
C ALA A 930 -25.74 -12.90 -82.18
N LEU A 931 -25.03 -13.83 -82.82
CA LEU A 931 -25.60 -15.12 -83.22
C LEU A 931 -26.10 -15.81 -81.94
N SER A 932 -27.41 -16.03 -81.86
CA SER A 932 -28.03 -16.75 -80.74
C SER A 932 -27.44 -18.15 -80.63
N ALA A 933 -26.68 -18.39 -79.57
CA ALA A 933 -26.18 -19.69 -79.12
C ALA A 933 -26.40 -19.81 -77.62
#